data_AF-A0A7C5SG83-F1
#
_entry.id   AF-A0A7C5SG83-F1
#
_cell.length_a   1.000
_cell.length_b   1.000
_cell.length_c   1.000
_cell.angle_alpha   90.00
_cell.angle_beta   90.00
_cell.angle_gamma   90.00
#
_symmetry.space_group_name_H-M   'P 1'
#
loop_
_entity.id
_entity.type
_entity.pdbx_description
1 polymer ?
#
loop_
_entity_poly.entity_id
_entity_poly.type
_entity_poly.pdbx_seq_one_letter_code
_entity_poly.pdbx_strand_id
1 'polypeptide(L)'
;ASPPTAADLGRRLERWRRMETALSELGGRGLTAADLAAEMRRIEAHTRDRRRLEALEAALGGDPVAIAETLARPLLVERRLRGYWDQVSRNGGPRRAEAEAVVAALRAGTLDPRADHPLRSLRAYYPPSCTPDPATPPLALAIDSPAEWRSLQRRWEGGPRLLVHPGAFVVEVPLDQGGCGQVRVAHYAVARESFAHWWARVEGQFAPAAADLLAGAGNIGGPSAPAAGGNDAPCTESWEPNSLDDLPDPREGATAVWTGSEMIVWGGSAGSPFGDGGRYDPVVDGWSALATSGAPSARSWHVAVWTGSRMLIWGGSAGEPLGDGAAYDPAADAWTPLSSVGAPSPRFRHSAVWTGSEMIVWGGEDDTFEDVRSGGRYDPLADTWSALPLGGAPTARKDHTAVWTGSEMIVWGGYHLGSYLNTGAAFDPSTGAWRALSGIGAPTGRNGHSAVWTGDQMVVWGGHSGASYLNSGGRYDPLADAWQPTAGVDAGAPTARRYHVAVWTGTRMLIWGGEIDSNGGGTNDGASYDPVGDAWVPISVVDAPSARRRHSAVWSGSEMLVWGGKSGTRYEDTGGRYDPGSDQWLPISRGDLPGRRYRHTVVWTGAEAIVWGGIDDVELGDGKAYEPATDSWRALNGVGQPSPRKDHTAVWTGSEMIVWGGRLNDNDHIGDGARYDPGADLWTPVTDLEAPTPRWGHTAVWTGSEMIVWGGQDTGIGTNTGARYDPQTDSWQPTDVSGAPVFRLDHTAVWTGSEMIVWGGHTADPLKDGRRYDPATDSWRSMASGAAPSARYYHTAVWTGSEMIVWGGYGAGQKGDGGRYDPATDGWVPVAAVGAPTARYSHTAVWTGSEMIVWGGIGNGSYRSGGRYDPATDSWAATTLVGAPSARHLHGACWTGSKMIVWGGLGASTLSSGSGYLPGGDQDGDNDGVSACQDCDDADGDIYPGAPQLCDGKNNDCDDPNWPTVPADETDDDGDGTSECQGDCDDGNGSVYPGAAQVCDGVNNDCDDPNWPTVPADETDDDG
;
A
#
# COMPACT_ATOMS: atom_id res chain seq x y z
N ALA A 1 1.67 27.35 20.34
CA ALA A 1 0.57 27.74 21.24
C ALA A 1 1.08 27.78 22.67
N SER A 2 0.40 28.46 23.60
CA SER A 2 0.77 28.43 25.03
C SER A 2 0.59 27.02 25.62
N PRO A 3 1.41 26.59 26.60
CA PRO A 3 1.22 25.31 27.27
C PRO A 3 -0.09 25.28 28.08
N PRO A 4 -0.74 24.10 28.22
CA PRO A 4 -1.98 23.95 28.98
C PRO A 4 -1.74 24.21 30.48
N THR A 5 -2.73 24.78 31.17
CA THR A 5 -2.64 24.98 32.63
C THR A 5 -2.91 23.66 33.38
N ALA A 6 -2.48 23.58 34.65
CA ALA A 6 -2.83 22.46 35.51
C ALA A 6 -4.36 22.23 35.63
N ALA A 7 -5.16 23.30 35.51
CA ALA A 7 -6.62 23.22 35.48
C ALA A 7 -7.17 22.65 34.16
N ASP A 8 -6.47 22.83 33.03
CA ASP A 8 -6.81 22.19 31.76
C ASP A 8 -6.46 20.70 31.77
N LEU A 9 -5.31 20.35 32.34
CA LEU A 9 -4.88 18.96 32.50
C LEU A 9 -5.84 18.20 33.45
N GLY A 10 -6.23 18.79 34.58
CA GLY A 10 -7.23 18.23 35.48
C GLY A 10 -8.57 17.97 34.80
N ARG A 11 -9.09 18.94 34.03
CA ARG A 11 -10.33 18.78 33.23
C ARG A 11 -10.22 17.66 32.19
N ARG A 12 -9.06 17.52 31.53
CA ARG A 12 -8.82 16.44 30.54
C ARG A 12 -8.79 15.07 31.20
N LEU A 13 -8.11 14.93 32.34
CA LEU A 13 -8.03 13.69 33.11
C LEU A 13 -9.42 13.26 33.62
N GLU A 14 -10.22 14.19 34.15
CA GLU A 14 -11.58 13.89 34.62
C GLU A 14 -12.50 13.47 33.46
N ARG A 15 -12.44 14.17 32.31
CA ARG A 15 -13.20 13.79 31.10
C ARG A 15 -12.82 12.40 30.61
N TRP A 16 -11.54 12.06 30.59
CA TRP A 16 -11.07 10.73 30.19
C TRP A 16 -11.56 9.64 31.15
N ARG A 17 -11.45 9.84 32.46
CA ARG A 17 -11.97 8.90 33.47
C ARG A 17 -13.48 8.68 33.39
N ARG A 18 -14.24 9.66 32.86
CA ARG A 18 -15.68 9.51 32.56
C ARG A 18 -15.92 8.69 31.29
N MET A 19 -15.06 8.82 30.27
CA MET A 19 -15.10 8.00 29.05
C MET A 19 -14.79 6.52 29.33
N GLU A 20 -13.88 6.23 30.26
CA GLU A 20 -13.57 4.85 30.63
C GLU A 20 -14.76 4.17 31.35
N THR A 21 -15.36 4.85 32.33
CA THR A 21 -16.63 4.40 32.94
C THR A 21 -17.71 4.18 31.89
N ALA A 22 -17.89 5.14 30.95
CA ALA A 22 -18.88 5.02 29.87
C ALA A 22 -18.60 3.84 28.93
N LEU A 23 -17.34 3.53 28.62
CA LEU A 23 -16.97 2.37 27.81
C LEU A 23 -17.31 1.06 28.54
N SER A 24 -17.08 0.98 29.85
CA SER A 24 -17.45 -0.20 30.65
C SER A 24 -18.97 -0.36 30.80
N GLU A 25 -19.72 0.73 30.97
CA GLU A 25 -21.17 0.70 31.17
C GLU A 25 -21.98 0.54 29.88
N LEU A 26 -21.52 1.12 28.76
CA LEU A 26 -22.21 1.09 27.47
C LEU A 26 -21.68 0.02 26.51
N GLY A 27 -20.36 -0.21 26.50
CA GLY A 27 -19.67 -1.07 25.54
C GLY A 27 -19.58 -2.55 25.95
N GLY A 28 -19.99 -2.91 27.17
CA GLY A 28 -20.10 -4.29 27.65
C GLY A 28 -18.78 -5.02 27.95
N ARG A 29 -17.62 -4.43 27.63
CA ARG A 29 -16.29 -4.95 27.98
C ARG A 29 -15.32 -3.80 28.25
N GLY A 30 -14.70 -3.81 29.43
CA GLY A 30 -13.57 -2.92 29.78
C GLY A 30 -12.26 -3.33 29.08
N LEU A 31 -11.29 -2.43 29.07
CA LEU A 31 -9.97 -2.68 28.46
C LEU A 31 -9.15 -3.66 29.29
N THR A 32 -8.47 -4.61 28.61
CA THR A 32 -7.54 -5.56 29.22
C THR A 32 -6.08 -5.13 29.02
N ALA A 33 -5.15 -5.72 29.77
CA ALA A 33 -3.71 -5.50 29.56
C ALA A 33 -3.25 -5.90 28.13
N ALA A 34 -3.88 -6.93 27.55
CA ALA A 34 -3.61 -7.35 26.16
C ALA A 34 -4.13 -6.32 25.13
N ASP A 35 -5.29 -5.71 25.38
CA ASP A 35 -5.81 -4.60 24.56
C ASP A 35 -4.84 -3.39 24.59
N LEU A 36 -4.23 -3.08 25.74
CA LEU A 36 -3.22 -2.03 25.86
C LEU A 36 -1.88 -2.37 25.22
N ALA A 37 -1.36 -3.58 25.43
CA ALA A 37 -0.09 -4.02 24.84
C ALA A 37 -0.17 -4.08 23.29
N ALA A 38 -1.32 -4.45 22.74
CA ALA A 38 -1.56 -4.38 21.30
C ALA A 38 -1.62 -2.92 20.78
N GLU A 39 -2.23 -2.01 21.54
CA GLU A 39 -2.28 -0.59 21.17
C GLU A 39 -0.93 0.12 21.33
N MET A 40 -0.11 -0.25 22.32
CA MET A 40 1.26 0.24 22.48
C MET A 40 2.13 -0.15 21.28
N ARG A 41 2.18 -1.45 20.92
CA ARG A 41 2.85 -1.91 19.68
C ARG A 41 2.34 -1.18 18.43
N ARG A 42 1.04 -0.89 18.36
CA ARG A 42 0.47 -0.09 17.26
C ARG A 42 0.96 1.36 17.27
N ILE A 43 1.13 1.99 18.44
CA ILE A 43 1.66 3.35 18.58
C ILE A 43 3.16 3.39 18.24
N GLU A 44 3.95 2.47 18.77
CA GLU A 44 5.40 2.32 18.51
C GLU A 44 5.71 2.15 17.02
N ALA A 45 4.93 1.29 16.33
CA ALA A 45 5.11 0.98 14.91
C ALA A 45 4.50 2.03 13.95
N HIS A 46 3.66 2.95 14.42
CA HIS A 46 2.96 3.93 13.55
C HIS A 46 3.12 5.39 14.00
N THR A 47 3.98 5.68 15.00
CA THR A 47 4.26 7.06 15.41
C THR A 47 5.08 7.79 14.34
N ARG A 48 4.62 8.99 13.95
CA ARG A 48 5.35 9.88 13.03
C ARG A 48 6.29 10.86 13.76
N ASP A 49 6.46 10.70 15.08
CA ASP A 49 7.24 11.58 15.95
C ASP A 49 7.91 10.72 17.05
N ARG A 50 8.83 9.84 16.63
CA ARG A 50 9.50 8.85 17.49
C ARG A 50 10.25 9.51 18.66
N ARG A 51 11.00 10.60 18.40
CA ARG A 51 11.69 11.41 19.43
C ARG A 51 10.79 11.95 20.52
N ARG A 52 9.51 12.20 20.22
CA ARG A 52 8.53 12.65 21.21
C ARG A 52 7.91 11.50 21.99
N LEU A 53 7.84 10.30 21.41
CA LEU A 53 7.52 9.07 22.14
C LEU A 53 8.64 8.78 23.13
N GLU A 54 9.90 8.69 22.66
CA GLU A 54 11.12 8.53 23.48
C GLU A 54 11.18 9.55 24.64
N ALA A 55 10.93 10.84 24.35
CA ALA A 55 10.92 11.89 25.37
C ALA A 55 9.74 11.80 26.36
N LEU A 56 8.63 11.14 26.00
CA LEU A 56 7.52 10.84 26.90
C LEU A 56 7.81 9.59 27.74
N GLU A 57 8.43 8.58 27.17
CA GLU A 57 8.84 7.34 27.85
C GLU A 57 9.92 7.64 28.90
N ALA A 58 10.93 8.43 28.55
CA ALA A 58 11.93 8.95 29.50
C ALA A 58 11.28 9.84 30.59
N ALA A 59 10.29 10.67 30.25
CA ALA A 59 9.55 11.49 31.23
C ALA A 59 8.60 10.67 32.14
N LEU A 60 8.29 9.43 31.75
CA LEU A 60 7.54 8.45 32.53
C LEU A 60 8.46 7.41 33.22
N GLY A 61 9.79 7.58 33.12
CA GLY A 61 10.78 6.74 33.79
C GLY A 61 10.96 5.35 33.17
N GLY A 62 10.54 5.14 31.92
CA GLY A 62 10.68 3.86 31.22
C GLY A 62 9.71 2.75 31.64
N ASP A 63 8.85 2.97 32.65
CA ASP A 63 7.87 1.98 33.12
C ASP A 63 6.82 1.67 32.03
N PRO A 64 6.79 0.45 31.46
CA PRO A 64 5.85 0.09 30.40
C PRO A 64 4.39 0.19 30.83
N VAL A 65 4.10 0.05 32.13
CA VAL A 65 2.76 0.21 32.69
C VAL A 65 2.38 1.69 32.71
N ALA A 66 3.22 2.57 33.27
CA ALA A 66 2.99 4.02 33.23
C ALA A 66 2.85 4.55 31.79
N ILE A 67 3.64 4.04 30.85
CA ILE A 67 3.59 4.40 29.42
C ILE A 67 2.26 3.94 28.79
N ALA A 68 1.86 2.67 28.96
CA ALA A 68 0.61 2.13 28.42
C ALA A 68 -0.64 2.80 29.01
N GLU A 69 -0.62 3.09 30.32
CA GLU A 69 -1.69 3.81 31.03
C GLU A 69 -1.80 5.28 30.58
N THR A 70 -0.67 5.94 30.29
CA THR A 70 -0.64 7.37 29.92
C THR A 70 -0.89 7.62 28.43
N LEU A 71 -0.46 6.72 27.54
CA LEU A 71 -0.48 6.92 26.08
C LEU A 71 -1.52 6.05 25.37
N ALA A 72 -1.48 4.73 25.55
CA ALA A 72 -2.37 3.80 24.85
C ALA A 72 -3.81 3.86 25.38
N ARG A 73 -4.00 3.80 26.71
CA ARG A 73 -5.34 3.72 27.32
C ARG A 73 -6.25 4.91 26.92
N PRO A 74 -5.81 6.19 26.91
CA PRO A 74 -6.68 7.29 26.51
C PRO A 74 -7.13 7.25 25.05
N LEU A 75 -6.23 6.90 24.13
CA LEU A 75 -6.53 6.79 22.71
C LEU A 75 -7.47 5.59 22.43
N LEU A 76 -7.25 4.47 23.10
CA LEU A 76 -8.04 3.27 22.95
C LEU A 76 -9.46 3.41 23.52
N VAL A 77 -9.62 4.05 24.68
CA VAL A 77 -10.93 4.37 25.26
C VAL A 77 -11.74 5.23 24.29
N GLU A 78 -11.16 6.32 23.77
CA GLU A 78 -11.90 7.20 22.85
C GLU A 78 -12.21 6.52 21.51
N ARG A 79 -11.30 5.69 20.95
CA ARG A 79 -11.55 4.93 19.72
C ARG A 79 -12.69 3.92 19.87
N ARG A 80 -12.68 3.09 20.93
CA ARG A 80 -13.72 2.08 21.18
C ARG A 80 -15.09 2.73 21.41
N LEU A 81 -15.14 3.83 22.18
CA LEU A 81 -16.38 4.55 22.46
C LEU A 81 -16.96 5.27 21.23
N ARG A 82 -16.12 5.72 20.30
CA ARG A 82 -16.52 6.24 18.99
C ARG A 82 -17.18 5.17 18.12
N GLY A 83 -16.56 3.99 18.00
CA GLY A 83 -17.14 2.86 17.24
C GLY A 83 -18.51 2.43 17.76
N TYR A 84 -18.67 2.35 19.09
CA TYR A 84 -19.97 2.12 19.72
C TYR A 84 -21.01 3.19 19.33
N TRP A 85 -20.65 4.47 19.40
CA TRP A 85 -21.56 5.55 19.03
C TRP A 85 -21.95 5.50 17.55
N ASP A 86 -21.05 5.18 16.63
CA ASP A 86 -21.38 5.06 15.22
C ASP A 86 -22.35 3.89 14.95
N GLN A 87 -22.16 2.74 15.61
CA GLN A 87 -23.10 1.62 15.54
C GLN A 87 -24.50 2.00 16.07
N VAL A 88 -24.58 2.60 17.27
CA VAL A 88 -25.85 3.01 17.89
C VAL A 88 -26.55 4.11 17.09
N SER A 89 -25.80 5.12 16.62
CA SER A 89 -26.35 6.24 15.87
C SER A 89 -26.84 5.86 14.47
N ARG A 90 -26.31 4.79 13.86
CA ARG A 90 -26.87 4.16 12.64
C ARG A 90 -28.14 3.33 12.94
N ASN A 91 -28.13 2.53 14.01
CA ASN A 91 -29.11 1.44 14.19
C ASN A 91 -30.32 1.77 15.09
N GLY A 92 -30.20 2.71 16.03
CA GLY A 92 -31.31 3.02 16.97
C GLY A 92 -31.26 4.39 17.65
N GLY A 93 -30.39 5.31 17.20
CA GLY A 93 -30.21 6.62 17.84
C GLY A 93 -31.44 7.54 17.73
N PRO A 94 -31.58 8.56 18.60
CA PRO A 94 -32.74 9.46 18.62
C PRO A 94 -33.02 10.17 17.28
N ARG A 95 -31.97 10.49 16.50
CA ARG A 95 -32.08 11.07 15.16
C ARG A 95 -32.70 10.10 14.13
N ARG A 96 -32.50 8.80 14.30
CA ARG A 96 -33.17 7.79 13.49
C ARG A 96 -34.65 7.70 13.87
N ALA A 97 -34.97 7.68 15.16
CA ALA A 97 -36.34 7.70 15.64
C ALA A 97 -37.12 8.96 15.20
N GLU A 98 -36.45 10.12 15.12
CA GLU A 98 -36.99 11.36 14.55
C GLU A 98 -37.34 11.21 13.05
N ALA A 99 -36.47 10.59 12.26
CA ALA A 99 -36.73 10.32 10.84
C ALA A 99 -37.80 9.23 10.63
N GLU A 100 -37.82 8.19 11.46
CA GLU A 100 -38.87 7.15 11.47
C GLU A 100 -40.23 7.72 11.91
N ALA A 101 -40.25 8.70 12.83
CA ALA A 101 -41.45 9.46 13.17
C ALA A 101 -41.94 10.34 12.01
N VAL A 102 -41.05 10.93 11.21
CA VAL A 102 -41.41 11.62 9.96
C VAL A 102 -42.05 10.63 8.98
N VAL A 103 -41.45 9.45 8.74
CA VAL A 103 -42.06 8.37 7.92
C VAL A 103 -43.45 8.00 8.44
N ALA A 104 -43.61 7.81 9.75
CA ALA A 104 -44.88 7.45 10.37
C ALA A 104 -45.94 8.55 10.21
N ALA A 105 -45.58 9.82 10.43
CA ALA A 105 -46.49 10.96 10.32
C ALA A 105 -46.97 11.20 8.88
N LEU A 106 -46.08 10.98 7.90
CA LEU A 106 -46.39 11.02 6.47
C LEU A 106 -47.33 9.87 6.06
N ARG A 107 -47.06 8.64 6.52
CA ARG A 107 -47.92 7.46 6.28
C ARG A 107 -49.28 7.56 6.96
N ALA A 108 -49.36 8.22 8.11
CA ALA A 108 -50.61 8.48 8.84
C ALA A 108 -51.40 9.69 8.29
N GLY A 109 -50.86 10.45 7.33
CA GLY A 109 -51.49 11.67 6.81
C GLY A 109 -51.53 12.84 7.80
N THR A 110 -50.79 12.76 8.91
CA THR A 110 -50.69 13.81 9.94
C THR A 110 -49.63 14.87 9.63
N LEU A 111 -48.72 14.58 8.70
CA LEU A 111 -47.79 15.53 8.10
C LEU A 111 -48.08 15.61 6.60
N ASP A 112 -48.49 16.77 6.10
CA ASP A 112 -48.73 16.99 4.66
C ASP A 112 -47.40 17.17 3.92
N PRO A 113 -47.04 16.30 2.96
CA PRO A 113 -45.78 16.43 2.22
C PRO A 113 -45.70 17.67 1.31
N ARG A 114 -46.81 18.37 1.06
CA ARG A 114 -46.84 19.65 0.33
C ARG A 114 -46.65 20.87 1.22
N ALA A 115 -46.82 20.76 2.53
CA ALA A 115 -46.59 21.85 3.47
C ALA A 115 -45.09 22.12 3.70
N ASP A 116 -44.74 23.36 4.06
CA ASP A 116 -43.37 23.69 4.43
C ASP A 116 -43.01 23.18 5.82
N HIS A 117 -41.80 22.65 5.96
CA HIS A 117 -41.33 21.97 7.15
C HIS A 117 -39.80 22.17 7.29
N PRO A 118 -39.24 22.41 8.50
CA PRO A 118 -37.83 22.80 8.65
C PRO A 118 -36.79 21.80 8.09
N LEU A 119 -37.15 20.51 8.03
CA LEU A 119 -36.29 19.45 7.50
C LEU A 119 -36.49 19.18 6.01
N ARG A 120 -37.48 19.82 5.36
CA ARG A 120 -37.93 19.49 4.00
C ARG A 120 -37.23 20.34 2.95
N SER A 121 -36.63 19.67 1.98
CA SER A 121 -36.28 20.23 0.67
C SER A 121 -37.20 19.65 -0.41
N LEU A 122 -37.25 20.33 -1.56
CA LEU A 122 -37.97 19.87 -2.74
C LEU A 122 -36.95 19.51 -3.83
N ARG A 123 -37.17 18.40 -4.55
CA ARG A 123 -36.45 18.07 -5.79
C ARG A 123 -37.46 17.73 -6.89
N ALA A 124 -37.06 17.83 -8.14
CA ALA A 124 -37.90 17.53 -9.27
C ALA A 124 -37.16 16.65 -10.30
N TYR A 125 -37.69 15.48 -10.55
CA TYR A 125 -37.11 14.46 -11.43
C TYR A 125 -37.86 14.43 -12.76
N TYR A 126 -37.15 14.39 -13.88
CA TYR A 126 -37.72 14.47 -15.23
C TYR A 126 -37.46 13.15 -15.99
N PRO A 127 -38.47 12.57 -16.68
CA PRO A 127 -38.26 11.35 -17.46
C PRO A 127 -37.41 11.60 -18.71
N PRO A 128 -36.77 10.55 -19.29
CA PRO A 128 -35.88 10.67 -20.46
C PRO A 128 -36.51 11.33 -21.69
N SER A 129 -37.84 11.23 -21.81
CA SER A 129 -38.60 11.86 -22.90
C SER A 129 -38.86 13.36 -22.72
N CYS A 130 -38.20 14.01 -21.74
CA CYS A 130 -38.58 15.32 -21.27
C CYS A 130 -37.38 16.25 -20.99
N THR A 131 -37.29 17.35 -21.74
CA THR A 131 -36.28 18.39 -21.54
C THR A 131 -36.73 19.38 -20.45
N PRO A 132 -35.94 19.63 -19.39
CA PRO A 132 -36.26 20.66 -18.41
C PRO A 132 -36.28 22.08 -19.01
N ASP A 133 -37.11 22.96 -18.46
CA ASP A 133 -37.07 24.40 -18.78
C ASP A 133 -35.88 25.04 -18.03
N PRO A 134 -34.90 25.66 -18.73
CA PRO A 134 -33.73 26.27 -18.11
C PRO A 134 -34.04 27.49 -17.21
N ALA A 135 -35.29 27.96 -17.15
CA ALA A 135 -35.73 28.97 -16.20
C ALA A 135 -36.03 28.42 -14.78
N THR A 136 -35.86 27.11 -14.54
CA THR A 136 -36.29 26.46 -13.28
C THR A 136 -35.21 26.53 -12.17
N PRO A 137 -35.50 27.08 -10.98
CA PRO A 137 -34.57 27.08 -9.82
C PRO A 137 -34.41 25.67 -9.19
N PRO A 138 -33.43 25.46 -8.28
CA PRO A 138 -32.50 24.32 -8.35
C PRO A 138 -33.03 22.95 -7.91
N LEU A 139 -32.24 21.91 -8.21
CA LEU A 139 -32.52 20.48 -8.06
C LEU A 139 -33.64 19.96 -8.97
N ALA A 140 -33.57 20.40 -10.24
CA ALA A 140 -34.04 19.62 -11.37
C ALA A 140 -33.00 18.52 -11.69
N LEU A 141 -33.38 17.25 -11.59
CA LEU A 141 -32.60 16.12 -12.11
C LEU A 141 -33.28 15.57 -13.36
N ALA A 142 -32.60 15.67 -14.50
CA ALA A 142 -32.92 14.82 -15.65
C ALA A 142 -32.58 13.37 -15.29
N ILE A 143 -33.37 12.42 -15.79
CA ILE A 143 -33.11 10.98 -15.65
C ILE A 143 -33.06 10.44 -17.08
N ASP A 144 -31.86 10.17 -17.57
CA ASP A 144 -31.63 9.86 -18.99
C ASP A 144 -31.96 8.40 -19.33
N SER A 145 -31.93 7.51 -18.33
CA SER A 145 -32.27 6.09 -18.49
C SER A 145 -33.76 5.80 -18.24
N PRO A 146 -34.49 5.22 -19.22
CA PRO A 146 -35.84 4.70 -18.98
C PRO A 146 -35.89 3.57 -17.94
N ALA A 147 -34.75 2.91 -17.66
CA ALA A 147 -34.67 1.87 -16.64
C ALA A 147 -34.56 2.48 -15.22
N GLU A 148 -33.72 3.49 -15.05
CA GLU A 148 -33.58 4.25 -13.82
C GLU A 148 -34.89 4.97 -13.46
N TRP A 149 -35.52 5.64 -14.43
CA TRP A 149 -36.83 6.28 -14.24
C TRP A 149 -37.87 5.30 -13.69
N ARG A 150 -37.94 4.08 -14.25
CA ARG A 150 -38.81 3.00 -13.72
C ARG A 150 -38.38 2.51 -12.34
N SER A 151 -37.10 2.62 -11.97
CA SER A 151 -36.61 2.27 -10.63
C SER A 151 -37.02 3.30 -9.58
N LEU A 152 -36.89 4.59 -9.89
CA LEU A 152 -37.38 5.70 -9.07
C LEU A 152 -38.91 5.66 -8.92
N GLN A 153 -39.65 5.40 -10.01
CA GLN A 153 -41.10 5.19 -9.95
C GLN A 153 -41.48 4.07 -8.97
N ARG A 154 -40.88 2.88 -9.07
CA ARG A 154 -41.10 1.77 -8.12
C ARG A 154 -40.70 2.10 -6.68
N ARG A 155 -39.65 2.91 -6.48
CA ARG A 155 -39.25 3.40 -5.15
C ARG A 155 -40.36 4.26 -4.53
N TRP A 156 -40.97 5.13 -5.32
CA TRP A 156 -42.03 6.04 -4.90
C TRP A 156 -43.42 5.37 -4.78
N GLU A 157 -43.69 4.32 -5.55
CA GLU A 157 -44.89 3.47 -5.42
C GLU A 157 -45.01 2.81 -4.03
N GLY A 158 -43.89 2.59 -3.34
CA GLY A 158 -43.85 2.11 -1.95
C GLY A 158 -44.23 3.14 -0.87
N GLY A 159 -44.50 4.39 -1.25
CA GLY A 159 -44.79 5.48 -0.32
C GLY A 159 -43.57 5.97 0.48
N PRO A 160 -43.76 6.73 1.57
CA PRO A 160 -42.67 7.30 2.36
C PRO A 160 -41.68 6.25 2.85
N ARG A 161 -40.40 6.37 2.50
CA ARG A 161 -39.32 5.45 2.85
C ARG A 161 -38.13 6.19 3.44
N LEU A 162 -37.52 5.59 4.47
CA LEU A 162 -36.26 6.03 5.08
C LEU A 162 -35.06 5.53 4.26
N LEU A 163 -34.10 6.43 4.04
CA LEU A 163 -32.76 6.19 3.51
C LEU A 163 -31.74 6.60 4.57
N VAL A 164 -30.60 5.89 4.62
CA VAL A 164 -29.49 6.16 5.53
C VAL A 164 -28.32 6.66 4.70
N HIS A 165 -27.78 7.83 5.03
CA HIS A 165 -26.59 8.40 4.41
C HIS A 165 -25.54 8.72 5.49
N PRO A 166 -24.24 8.82 5.15
CA PRO A 166 -23.17 9.05 6.14
C PRO A 166 -23.42 10.24 7.09
N GLY A 167 -23.99 11.35 6.60
CA GLY A 167 -24.31 12.53 7.41
C GLY A 167 -25.75 12.66 7.91
N ALA A 168 -26.72 11.93 7.34
CA ALA A 168 -28.15 12.18 7.58
C ALA A 168 -29.06 10.98 7.29
N PHE A 169 -30.22 10.98 7.93
CA PHE A 169 -31.38 10.16 7.55
C PHE A 169 -32.28 10.96 6.61
N VAL A 170 -32.62 10.41 5.45
CA VAL A 170 -33.44 11.09 4.43
C VAL A 170 -34.75 10.33 4.20
N VAL A 171 -35.88 11.03 4.16
CA VAL A 171 -37.19 10.45 3.83
C VAL A 171 -37.71 11.06 2.54
N GLU A 172 -37.93 10.23 1.52
CA GLU A 172 -38.46 10.64 0.21
C GLU A 172 -39.98 10.46 0.13
N VAL A 173 -40.69 11.44 -0.44
CA VAL A 173 -42.15 11.36 -0.69
C VAL A 173 -42.52 11.97 -2.05
N PRO A 174 -43.13 11.24 -3.00
CA PRO A 174 -43.67 11.82 -4.22
C PRO A 174 -44.85 12.75 -3.93
N LEU A 175 -44.94 13.87 -4.64
CA LEU A 175 -46.02 14.86 -4.49
C LEU A 175 -47.01 14.78 -5.65
N ASP A 176 -46.59 15.23 -6.83
CA ASP A 176 -47.44 15.42 -8.00
C ASP A 176 -46.63 15.11 -9.26
N GLN A 177 -47.32 14.67 -10.32
CA GLN A 177 -46.77 14.66 -11.67
C GLN A 177 -46.92 16.07 -12.30
N GLY A 178 -45.81 16.62 -12.77
CA GLY A 178 -45.74 17.88 -13.50
C GLY A 178 -46.03 17.70 -15.00
N GLY A 179 -45.80 18.77 -15.76
CA GLY A 179 -45.85 18.69 -17.22
C GLY A 179 -44.85 17.65 -17.75
N CYS A 180 -45.19 17.01 -18.87
CA CYS A 180 -44.25 16.14 -19.60
C CYS A 180 -43.74 14.91 -18.80
N GLY A 181 -44.39 14.58 -17.66
CA GLY A 181 -44.16 13.37 -16.88
C GLY A 181 -43.21 13.53 -15.69
N GLN A 182 -42.68 14.73 -15.45
CA GLN A 182 -41.88 15.11 -14.28
C GLN A 182 -42.54 14.64 -12.96
N VAL A 183 -41.76 14.19 -11.97
CA VAL A 183 -42.23 13.89 -10.61
C VAL A 183 -41.54 14.82 -9.61
N ARG A 184 -42.32 15.53 -8.78
CA ARG A 184 -41.79 16.34 -7.68
C ARG A 184 -41.75 15.51 -6.40
N VAL A 185 -40.66 15.59 -5.65
CA VAL A 185 -40.40 14.81 -4.43
C VAL A 185 -40.04 15.75 -3.28
N ALA A 186 -40.63 15.52 -2.11
CA ALA A 186 -40.20 16.13 -0.85
C ALA A 186 -39.18 15.22 -0.17
N HIS A 187 -38.01 15.77 0.19
CA HIS A 187 -36.95 15.06 0.91
C HIS A 187 -36.83 15.67 2.31
N TYR A 188 -37.07 14.88 3.35
CA TYR A 188 -36.91 15.28 4.75
C TYR A 188 -35.58 14.77 5.29
N ALA A 189 -34.65 15.66 5.63
CA ALA A 189 -33.33 15.29 6.12
C ALA A 189 -33.18 15.53 7.63
N VAL A 190 -32.95 14.47 8.41
CA VAL A 190 -32.53 14.55 9.82
C VAL A 190 -31.03 14.30 9.90
N ALA A 191 -30.24 15.32 10.25
CA ALA A 191 -28.79 15.18 10.42
C ALA A 191 -28.45 14.20 11.56
N ARG A 192 -27.45 13.33 11.35
CA ARG A 192 -26.88 12.47 12.40
C ARG A 192 -26.21 13.35 13.47
N GLU A 193 -26.25 12.92 14.72
CA GLU A 193 -25.56 13.60 15.82
C GLU A 193 -24.08 13.16 15.88
N SER A 194 -23.16 14.12 15.95
CA SER A 194 -21.72 13.81 15.99
C SER A 194 -21.29 13.31 17.36
N PHE A 195 -20.25 12.46 17.40
CA PHE A 195 -19.70 11.92 18.64
C PHE A 195 -19.38 13.01 19.68
N ALA A 196 -18.83 14.15 19.25
CA ALA A 196 -18.48 15.25 20.15
C ALA A 196 -19.72 15.88 20.81
N HIS A 197 -20.83 16.02 20.07
CA HIS A 197 -22.09 16.56 20.59
C HIS A 197 -22.80 15.54 21.51
N TRP A 198 -22.85 14.26 21.09
CA TRP A 198 -23.36 13.19 21.92
C TRP A 198 -22.59 13.08 23.24
N TRP A 199 -21.25 13.04 23.18
CA TRP A 199 -20.40 12.88 24.36
C TRP A 199 -20.59 14.02 25.35
N ALA A 200 -20.57 15.28 24.90
CA ALA A 200 -20.83 16.45 25.75
C ALA A 200 -22.23 16.44 26.41
N ARG A 201 -23.18 15.67 25.85
CA ARG A 201 -24.55 15.48 26.37
C ARG A 201 -24.67 14.31 27.36
N VAL A 202 -23.70 13.39 27.40
CA VAL A 202 -23.71 12.20 28.28
C VAL A 202 -22.58 12.14 29.31
N GLU A 203 -21.47 12.88 29.13
CA GLU A 203 -20.28 12.79 30.01
C GLU A 203 -20.56 13.13 31.49
N GLY A 204 -21.57 13.96 31.74
CA GLY A 204 -22.05 14.29 33.10
C GLY A 204 -22.83 13.18 33.80
N GLN A 205 -23.26 12.13 33.07
CA GLN A 205 -24.03 11.00 33.60
C GLN A 205 -23.12 9.92 34.20
N PHE A 206 -21.91 9.79 33.66
CA PHE A 206 -20.89 8.84 34.13
C PHE A 206 -20.07 9.45 35.27
N ALA A 207 -19.81 8.67 36.31
CA ALA A 207 -18.86 9.06 37.35
C ALA A 207 -17.42 8.92 36.83
N PRO A 208 -16.48 9.83 37.18
CA PRO A 208 -15.07 9.59 36.90
C PRO A 208 -14.56 8.39 37.72
N ALA A 209 -13.88 7.46 37.07
CA ALA A 209 -13.30 6.27 37.71
C ALA A 209 -12.44 6.61 38.95
N ALA A 210 -12.58 5.79 40.00
CA ALA A 210 -11.80 5.88 41.24
C ALA A 210 -10.29 5.67 40.98
N ALA A 211 -9.43 6.17 41.87
CA ALA A 211 -7.99 6.15 41.66
C ALA A 211 -7.30 4.82 42.01
N ASP A 212 -7.95 3.94 42.78
CA ASP A 212 -7.36 2.69 43.25
C ASP A 212 -7.62 1.53 42.29
N LEU A 213 -6.67 1.31 41.36
CA LEU A 213 -6.64 0.12 40.50
C LEU A 213 -5.23 -0.49 40.33
N LEU A 214 -4.31 -0.22 41.27
CA LEU A 214 -2.98 -0.84 41.34
C LEU A 214 -2.99 -2.29 41.89
N ALA A 215 -4.14 -2.81 42.30
CA ALA A 215 -4.30 -4.16 42.86
C ALA A 215 -4.92 -5.12 41.82
N GLY A 216 -4.13 -5.54 40.83
CA GLY A 216 -4.58 -6.48 39.80
C GLY A 216 -3.56 -6.86 38.73
N ALA A 217 -2.54 -6.03 38.49
CA ALA A 217 -1.46 -6.29 37.52
C ALA A 217 -0.43 -7.32 38.01
N GLY A 218 -0.90 -8.53 38.35
CA GLY A 218 -0.03 -9.65 38.68
C GLY A 218 0.57 -10.28 37.42
N ASN A 219 1.87 -10.07 37.21
CA ASN A 219 2.73 -10.73 36.21
C ASN A 219 2.31 -10.53 34.74
N ILE A 220 2.70 -9.40 34.13
CA ILE A 220 2.88 -9.30 32.68
C ILE A 220 4.22 -9.95 32.36
N GLY A 221 4.21 -11.27 32.15
CA GLY A 221 5.44 -12.06 31.97
C GLY A 221 6.15 -11.78 30.64
N GLY A 222 7.48 -11.68 30.69
CA GLY A 222 8.33 -11.84 29.52
C GLY A 222 8.32 -13.29 28.98
N PRO A 223 8.94 -13.55 27.81
CA PRO A 223 8.89 -14.85 27.16
C PRO A 223 9.68 -15.92 27.93
N SER A 224 8.97 -16.89 28.52
CA SER A 224 9.59 -18.13 28.99
C SER A 224 9.81 -19.09 27.81
N ALA A 225 11.06 -19.47 27.54
CA ALA A 225 11.44 -20.27 26.37
C ALA A 225 10.77 -21.67 26.32
N PRO A 226 10.50 -22.21 25.12
CA PRO A 226 10.19 -23.63 24.95
C PRO A 226 11.44 -24.49 25.25
N ALA A 227 11.23 -25.72 25.72
CA ALA A 227 12.33 -26.62 26.06
C ALA A 227 13.12 -27.08 24.81
N ALA A 228 14.42 -27.30 25.00
CA ALA A 228 15.38 -27.57 23.92
C ALA A 228 14.98 -28.73 22.99
N GLY A 229 14.90 -28.42 21.70
CA GLY A 229 14.77 -29.36 20.59
C GLY A 229 15.37 -28.73 19.34
N GLY A 230 16.69 -28.86 19.19
CA GLY A 230 17.47 -28.06 18.24
C GLY A 230 17.13 -28.30 16.77
N ASN A 231 17.12 -27.20 16.01
CA ASN A 231 17.38 -27.11 14.58
C ASN A 231 17.81 -25.66 14.31
N ASP A 232 18.99 -25.47 13.75
CA ASP A 232 19.54 -24.14 13.50
C ASP A 232 18.79 -23.47 12.34
N ALA A 233 18.23 -22.28 12.58
CA ALA A 233 17.80 -21.37 11.52
C ALA A 233 18.97 -20.40 11.28
N PRO A 234 19.66 -20.46 10.13
CA PRO A 234 20.91 -19.74 9.99
C PRO A 234 20.68 -18.24 9.90
N CYS A 235 21.42 -17.47 10.71
CA CYS A 235 21.63 -16.02 10.60
C CYS A 235 22.48 -15.66 9.38
N THR A 236 22.09 -16.25 8.27
CA THR A 236 22.46 -15.83 6.96
C THR A 236 21.17 -15.51 6.26
N GLU A 237 21.40 -14.89 5.14
CA GLU A 237 20.62 -15.05 3.96
C GLU A 237 19.77 -16.43 3.87
N SER A 238 18.40 -16.51 4.13
CA SER A 238 17.40 -17.70 4.21
C SER A 238 15.82 -17.57 3.84
N TRP A 239 14.89 -18.64 3.79
CA TRP A 239 13.98 -19.00 2.59
C TRP A 239 12.54 -20.02 2.45
N GLU A 240 11.09 -19.88 2.66
CA GLU A 240 9.65 -20.58 2.13
C GLU A 240 8.02 -19.97 2.17
N PRO A 241 6.77 -20.51 1.61
CA PRO A 241 5.21 -20.05 1.31
C PRO A 241 3.56 -20.30 1.87
N ASN A 242 2.36 -20.95 1.32
CA ASN A 242 0.81 -21.33 1.82
C ASN A 242 -0.70 -21.48 0.92
N SER A 243 -2.09 -21.76 1.33
CA SER A 243 -3.45 -22.43 0.63
C SER A 243 -5.16 -22.04 0.60
N LEU A 244 -6.31 -22.75 0.01
CA LEU A 244 -7.84 -22.36 -0.65
C LEU A 244 -9.30 -23.26 -0.15
N ASP A 245 -10.67 -22.76 -0.23
CA ASP A 245 -12.17 -23.22 -0.72
C ASP A 245 -13.53 -22.22 -0.60
N ASP A 246 -14.80 -22.19 -1.32
CA ASP A 246 -16.26 -21.35 -1.51
C ASP A 246 -16.80 -19.76 -2.25
N LEU A 247 -16.47 -18.78 -3.38
CA LEU A 247 -15.72 -18.43 -4.90
C LEU A 247 -16.00 -18.93 -6.49
N PRO A 248 -16.09 -18.15 -7.63
CA PRO A 248 -16.63 -18.54 -9.03
C PRO A 248 -15.82 -18.84 -10.39
N ASP A 249 -15.18 -17.92 -11.18
CA ASP A 249 -14.59 -18.09 -12.58
C ASP A 249 -13.48 -16.99 -13.00
N PRO A 250 -12.97 -16.75 -14.26
CA PRO A 250 -11.91 -15.74 -14.64
C PRO A 250 -12.25 -14.21 -14.87
N ARG A 251 -11.31 -13.35 -15.38
CA ARG A 251 -11.35 -11.84 -15.51
C ARG A 251 -10.04 -10.92 -15.75
N GLU A 252 -9.08 -11.13 -16.69
CA GLU A 252 -7.67 -10.58 -16.82
C GLU A 252 -7.27 -9.12 -16.68
N GLY A 253 -7.02 -8.71 -15.44
CA GLY A 253 -5.95 -7.73 -15.16
C GLY A 253 -6.21 -6.79 -14.06
N ALA A 254 -7.27 -7.02 -13.32
CA ALA A 254 -8.15 -5.97 -12.88
C ALA A 254 -7.49 -4.91 -12.00
N THR A 255 -8.24 -3.98 -11.46
CA THR A 255 -7.83 -3.39 -10.22
C THR A 255 -8.04 -4.40 -9.10
N ALA A 256 -7.86 -3.91 -7.89
CA ALA A 256 -8.08 -4.49 -6.59
C ALA A 256 -7.39 -3.48 -5.71
N VAL A 257 -7.95 -3.29 -4.54
CA VAL A 257 -7.97 -1.93 -4.00
C VAL A 257 -7.07 -1.81 -2.79
N TRP A 258 -7.40 -1.22 -1.59
CA TRP A 258 -6.78 -2.05 1.49
C TRP A 258 -7.63 -1.39 2.76
N THR A 259 -8.94 -1.72 3.04
CA THR A 259 -9.84 -1.05 4.04
C THR A 259 -9.32 -0.80 5.46
N GLY A 260 -8.44 -1.66 5.96
CA GLY A 260 -8.20 -1.86 7.38
C GLY A 260 -9.14 -2.89 8.04
N SER A 261 -10.15 -3.39 7.33
CA SER A 261 -11.13 -4.38 7.79
C SER A 261 -11.64 -5.36 6.73
N GLU A 262 -11.91 -4.97 5.48
CA GLU A 262 -12.44 -5.84 4.42
C GLU A 262 -11.86 -5.64 2.96
N MET A 263 -12.11 -6.54 2.01
CA MET A 263 -11.67 -6.48 0.61
C MET A 263 -12.82 -6.45 -0.40
N ILE A 264 -12.57 -5.69 -1.45
CA ILE A 264 -13.53 -5.01 -2.26
C ILE A 264 -12.98 -4.95 -3.67
N VAL A 265 -13.88 -4.86 -4.68
CA VAL A 265 -13.70 -5.54 -5.98
C VAL A 265 -14.79 -5.28 -7.08
N TRP A 266 -14.44 -5.18 -8.38
CA TRP A 266 -15.27 -5.07 -9.64
C TRP A 266 -14.45 -4.68 -10.89
N GLY A 267 -14.27 -5.48 -11.97
CA GLY A 267 -14.40 -5.11 -13.43
C GLY A 267 -13.43 -5.77 -14.41
N GLY A 268 -13.85 -6.17 -15.63
CA GLY A 268 -13.12 -6.92 -16.69
C GLY A 268 -13.09 -8.47 -16.62
N SER A 269 -12.12 -9.26 -17.08
CA SER A 269 -11.38 -9.22 -18.34
C SER A 269 -11.17 -10.61 -18.98
N ALA A 270 -11.29 -10.65 -20.29
CA ALA A 270 -10.91 -11.62 -21.33
C ALA A 270 -12.14 -11.71 -22.28
N GLY A 271 -12.13 -11.12 -23.50
CA GLY A 271 -13.22 -11.13 -24.56
C GLY A 271 -14.31 -10.01 -24.63
N SER A 272 -15.62 -10.28 -24.75
CA SER A 272 -16.74 -9.29 -24.81
C SER A 272 -17.93 -9.37 -23.79
N PRO A 273 -18.59 -8.25 -23.39
CA PRO A 273 -18.11 -7.05 -22.68
C PRO A 273 -18.26 -7.09 -21.14
N PHE A 274 -17.22 -6.81 -20.30
CA PHE A 274 -17.14 -7.22 -18.85
C PHE A 274 -17.24 -6.09 -17.78
N GLY A 275 -18.40 -5.81 -17.16
CA GLY A 275 -18.60 -5.23 -15.82
C GLY A 275 -19.76 -5.85 -14.97
N ASP A 276 -19.47 -6.62 -13.89
CA ASP A 276 -20.15 -6.89 -12.57
C ASP A 276 -19.37 -7.75 -11.55
N GLY A 277 -20.04 -7.86 -10.37
CA GLY A 277 -20.08 -9.54 -7.61
C GLY A 277 -18.90 -9.65 -6.60
N GLY A 278 -18.86 -8.61 -5.78
CA GLY A 278 -17.74 -8.21 -4.89
C GLY A 278 -17.85 -7.56 -1.96
N ARG A 279 -18.63 -8.02 -0.90
CA ARG A 279 -18.53 -9.32 -0.20
C ARG A 279 -17.08 -9.78 -0.04
N TYR A 280 -16.12 -9.13 0.59
CA TYR A 280 -14.91 -9.87 1.01
C TYR A 280 -14.48 -9.49 2.40
N ASP A 281 -15.18 -10.05 3.37
CA ASP A 281 -14.88 -9.85 4.77
C ASP A 281 -13.86 -10.91 5.30
N PRO A 282 -12.59 -10.52 5.60
CA PRO A 282 -11.49 -11.36 6.13
C PRO A 282 -11.65 -11.80 7.58
N VAL A 283 -12.75 -11.40 8.21
CA VAL A 283 -13.09 -11.86 9.55
C VAL A 283 -13.91 -13.16 9.43
N VAL A 284 -14.34 -13.53 8.21
CA VAL A 284 -15.31 -14.60 7.94
C VAL A 284 -15.09 -15.37 6.63
N ASP A 285 -13.98 -15.17 5.92
CA ASP A 285 -13.64 -15.83 4.66
C ASP A 285 -14.77 -15.69 3.60
N GLY A 286 -15.04 -14.54 2.95
CA GLY A 286 -16.17 -14.57 1.99
C GLY A 286 -16.81 -13.38 1.26
N TRP A 287 -17.63 -13.76 0.23
CA TRP A 287 -17.55 -13.50 -1.24
C TRP A 287 -19.00 -13.49 -1.93
N SER A 288 -19.56 -12.46 -2.67
CA SER A 288 -21.01 -12.27 -3.08
C SER A 288 -21.49 -11.25 -4.27
N ALA A 289 -22.71 -10.59 -4.42
CA ALA A 289 -23.14 -9.53 -5.49
C ALA A 289 -24.46 -8.57 -5.40
N LEU A 290 -24.50 -7.29 -5.96
CA LEU A 290 -25.46 -6.12 -5.64
C LEU A 290 -26.65 -5.91 -6.63
N ALA A 291 -27.60 -5.08 -6.18
CA ALA A 291 -28.07 -3.82 -6.79
C ALA A 291 -27.20 -3.07 -7.85
N THR A 292 -27.17 -3.61 -9.06
CA THR A 292 -26.53 -2.96 -10.20
C THR A 292 -27.30 -1.78 -10.80
N SER A 293 -27.30 -0.64 -10.08
CA SER A 293 -28.44 0.29 -10.03
C SER A 293 -28.12 1.79 -10.22
N GLY A 294 -27.16 2.14 -11.06
CA GLY A 294 -26.98 3.47 -11.67
C GLY A 294 -25.59 3.71 -12.24
N ALA A 295 -24.77 2.69 -12.44
CA ALA A 295 -24.83 1.78 -13.57
C ALA A 295 -24.72 2.40 -14.99
N PRO A 296 -23.78 1.91 -15.83
CA PRO A 296 -23.80 1.95 -17.28
C PRO A 296 -23.80 0.46 -17.69
N SER A 297 -22.89 0.00 -18.55
CA SER A 297 -22.74 -1.45 -18.89
C SER A 297 -21.39 -2.15 -18.51
N ALA A 298 -20.50 -2.65 -19.42
CA ALA A 298 -19.42 -3.68 -19.10
C ALA A 298 -17.83 -3.56 -19.54
N ARG A 299 -16.74 -3.15 -18.75
CA ARG A 299 -15.28 -2.65 -19.01
C ARG A 299 -14.01 -3.27 -18.23
N SER A 300 -12.74 -3.24 -18.78
CA SER A 300 -11.39 -3.77 -18.29
C SER A 300 -10.12 -2.80 -18.42
N TRP A 301 -8.77 -3.00 -18.49
CA TRP A 301 -7.73 -1.86 -18.50
C TRP A 301 -7.41 -1.19 -17.12
N HIS A 302 -8.36 -0.43 -16.57
CA HIS A 302 -8.62 0.08 -15.21
C HIS A 302 -7.56 0.57 -14.17
N VAL A 303 -7.90 1.68 -13.48
CA VAL A 303 -7.15 2.40 -12.40
C VAL A 303 -7.93 2.42 -11.03
N ALA A 304 -7.39 2.57 -9.77
CA ALA A 304 -8.21 2.33 -8.52
C ALA A 304 -7.86 2.73 -7.03
N VAL A 305 -8.83 3.30 -6.22
CA VAL A 305 -8.60 4.39 -5.17
C VAL A 305 -9.60 4.50 -3.92
N TRP A 306 -9.39 5.28 -2.80
CA TRP A 306 -10.42 5.49 -1.69
C TRP A 306 -10.28 6.78 -0.86
N THR A 307 -11.33 7.60 -0.90
CA THR A 307 -12.11 8.03 0.27
C THR A 307 -11.38 8.44 1.56
N GLY A 308 -11.06 7.44 2.38
CA GLY A 308 -11.34 7.47 3.82
C GLY A 308 -12.76 6.97 4.17
N SER A 309 -13.67 6.90 3.18
CA SER A 309 -15.05 6.42 3.37
C SER A 309 -15.77 5.79 2.16
N ARG A 310 -15.25 5.90 0.92
CA ARG A 310 -15.91 5.41 -0.31
C ARG A 310 -14.99 4.92 -1.45
N MET A 311 -15.63 4.41 -2.49
CA MET A 311 -15.18 3.69 -3.71
C MET A 311 -15.27 4.47 -5.03
N LEU A 312 -14.54 4.22 -6.14
CA LEU A 312 -14.31 5.29 -7.14
C LEU A 312 -13.78 5.08 -8.62
N ILE A 313 -14.53 5.11 -9.76
CA ILE A 313 -13.92 5.24 -11.14
C ILE A 313 -14.56 6.24 -12.15
N TRP A 314 -13.78 6.94 -13.02
CA TRP A 314 -14.14 7.32 -14.43
C TRP A 314 -13.32 6.46 -15.46
N GLY A 315 -13.76 6.41 -16.72
CA GLY A 315 -13.36 5.64 -17.95
C GLY A 315 -14.70 3.19 -19.16
N GLY A 316 -15.73 3.13 -20.09
CA GLY A 316 -16.24 2.03 -20.93
C GLY A 316 -15.50 1.80 -22.23
N SER A 317 -16.05 0.93 -23.07
CA SER A 317 -15.39 0.30 -24.21
C SER A 317 -16.22 -0.01 -25.47
N ALA A 318 -17.43 0.54 -25.70
CA ALA A 318 -18.39 0.23 -26.80
C ALA A 318 -17.99 -0.01 -28.32
N GLY A 319 -16.71 0.02 -28.78
CA GLY A 319 -16.26 0.32 -30.17
C GLY A 319 -14.94 1.13 -30.26
N GLU A 320 -15.00 2.42 -30.66
CA GLU A 320 -13.90 3.43 -30.53
C GLU A 320 -13.93 4.49 -29.33
N PRO A 321 -12.98 4.49 -28.31
CA PRO A 321 -12.56 5.23 -26.99
C PRO A 321 -13.18 5.72 -25.51
N LEU A 322 -14.06 5.10 -24.62
CA LEU A 322 -15.34 5.60 -23.90
C LEU A 322 -15.26 6.52 -22.70
N GLY A 323 -16.47 6.88 -22.23
CA GLY A 323 -17.19 7.99 -21.57
C GLY A 323 -17.20 8.47 -20.12
N ASP A 324 -16.74 7.78 -19.07
CA ASP A 324 -17.77 7.62 -18.02
C ASP A 324 -17.43 7.11 -16.59
N GLY A 325 -18.30 6.86 -15.61
CA GLY A 325 -17.83 6.48 -14.25
C GLY A 325 -18.73 6.74 -13.04
N ALA A 326 -18.50 6.24 -11.82
CA ALA A 326 -19.46 6.47 -10.73
C ALA A 326 -19.02 6.14 -9.32
N ALA A 327 -19.94 6.46 -8.39
CA ALA A 327 -19.87 6.45 -6.93
C ALA A 327 -20.44 5.18 -6.35
N TYR A 328 -20.00 4.94 -5.11
CA TYR A 328 -20.37 3.80 -4.29
C TYR A 328 -19.82 4.01 -2.88
N ASP A 329 -20.48 3.40 -1.92
CA ASP A 329 -20.33 3.61 -0.49
C ASP A 329 -20.57 2.26 0.19
N PRO A 330 -19.66 1.82 1.07
CA PRO A 330 -19.65 0.45 1.54
C PRO A 330 -20.84 0.22 2.47
N ALA A 331 -20.99 1.15 3.40
CA ALA A 331 -22.07 1.19 4.37
C ALA A 331 -23.46 1.46 3.76
N ALA A 332 -23.56 1.85 2.49
CA ALA A 332 -24.82 2.23 1.86
C ALA A 332 -25.29 1.29 0.74
N ASP A 333 -24.44 0.41 0.18
CA ASP A 333 -24.85 -0.54 -0.87
C ASP A 333 -25.41 0.20 -2.12
N ALA A 334 -24.92 1.42 -2.38
CA ALA A 334 -25.67 2.40 -3.17
C ALA A 334 -24.84 3.52 -3.82
N TRP A 335 -25.48 4.68 -4.05
CA TRP A 335 -25.71 5.05 -5.45
C TRP A 335 -25.55 6.53 -5.81
N THR A 336 -24.62 6.86 -6.72
CA THR A 336 -24.57 8.13 -7.49
C THR A 336 -23.76 7.98 -8.80
N PRO A 337 -24.15 8.57 -9.98
CA PRO A 337 -23.43 8.57 -11.29
C PRO A 337 -22.83 9.95 -11.71
N LEU A 338 -21.68 9.96 -12.41
CA LEU A 338 -20.84 11.17 -12.50
C LEU A 338 -21.42 12.36 -13.26
N SER A 339 -21.37 13.53 -12.60
CA SER A 339 -21.26 14.87 -13.17
C SER A 339 -19.98 15.01 -13.99
N SER A 340 -20.02 14.45 -15.19
CA SER A 340 -19.39 14.86 -16.45
C SER A 340 -18.60 16.19 -16.57
N VAL A 341 -18.82 17.21 -15.74
CA VAL A 341 -19.06 18.59 -16.19
C VAL A 341 -17.83 19.28 -16.74
N GLY A 342 -17.85 19.37 -18.07
CA GLY A 342 -16.66 19.40 -18.88
C GLY A 342 -15.91 18.11 -18.63
N ALA A 343 -15.70 17.26 -19.60
CA ALA A 343 -14.78 16.15 -19.45
C ALA A 343 -14.13 15.99 -20.80
N PRO A 344 -12.82 15.74 -20.83
CA PRO A 344 -12.09 15.74 -22.08
C PRO A 344 -12.31 14.49 -22.93
N SER A 345 -11.56 14.42 -24.01
CA SER A 345 -11.72 13.54 -25.16
C SER A 345 -11.22 12.10 -24.92
N PRO A 346 -11.05 11.17 -25.90
CA PRO A 346 -11.37 9.74 -25.68
C PRO A 346 -10.60 8.74 -24.76
N ARG A 347 -9.88 7.72 -25.26
CA ARG A 347 -8.97 6.75 -24.57
C ARG A 347 -9.41 5.37 -24.06
N PHE A 348 -8.47 4.64 -23.41
CA PHE A 348 -8.06 3.17 -23.36
C PHE A 348 -7.22 2.86 -21.88
N ARG A 349 -6.61 1.75 -21.04
CA ARG A 349 -5.06 1.22 -20.38
C ARG A 349 -3.61 1.95 -19.61
N HIS A 350 -3.07 2.95 -18.73
CA HIS A 350 -3.08 4.18 -17.75
C HIS A 350 -2.67 4.23 -16.20
N SER A 351 -3.16 5.19 -15.34
CA SER A 351 -2.75 5.55 -13.91
C SER A 351 -3.77 6.05 -12.77
N ALA A 352 -3.43 6.25 -11.43
CA ALA A 352 -4.31 6.77 -10.27
C ALA A 352 -4.04 7.44 -8.76
N VAL A 353 -2.93 7.93 -8.00
CA VAL A 353 -2.27 7.84 -6.51
C VAL A 353 -2.46 8.66 -5.13
N TRP A 354 -2.77 8.13 -3.87
CA TRP A 354 -3.53 8.87 -2.75
C TRP A 354 -2.97 9.70 -1.51
N THR A 355 -3.28 11.04 -1.41
CA THR A 355 -3.28 12.14 -0.36
C THR A 355 -4.52 12.28 0.58
N GLY A 356 -5.44 13.24 0.37
CA GLY A 356 -6.55 13.60 1.27
C GLY A 356 -7.52 14.71 0.81
N SER A 357 -7.16 15.66 -0.08
CA SER A 357 -8.06 16.74 -0.60
C SER A 357 -8.57 16.58 -2.04
N GLU A 358 -7.71 16.72 -3.06
CA GLU A 358 -8.06 16.87 -4.50
C GLU A 358 -7.23 15.93 -5.43
N MET A 359 -7.25 16.10 -6.76
CA MET A 359 -6.93 15.06 -7.75
C MET A 359 -6.05 15.42 -8.99
N ILE A 360 -5.58 14.41 -9.75
CA ILE A 360 -4.21 14.37 -10.25
C ILE A 360 -3.92 13.52 -11.55
N VAL A 361 -4.41 13.80 -12.75
CA VAL A 361 -4.50 12.81 -13.89
C VAL A 361 -3.56 12.87 -15.13
N TRP A 362 -2.65 11.90 -15.39
CA TRP A 362 -1.68 11.84 -16.52
C TRP A 362 -1.10 10.34 -16.75
N GLY A 363 -1.06 9.48 -17.84
CA GLY A 363 -1.18 9.49 -19.38
C GLY A 363 -1.36 8.28 -20.38
N GLY A 364 -1.28 8.49 -21.74
CA GLY A 364 -1.46 7.49 -22.86
C GLY A 364 -1.80 7.94 -24.31
N GLU A 365 -2.61 7.23 -25.08
CA GLU A 365 -3.31 7.71 -26.31
C GLU A 365 -4.80 8.17 -26.08
N ASP A 366 -5.64 8.44 -27.11
CA ASP A 366 -7.09 8.69 -26.98
C ASP A 366 -7.96 8.34 -28.22
N ASP A 367 -8.84 9.15 -28.82
CA ASP A 367 -9.75 8.66 -29.87
C ASP A 367 -9.17 8.19 -31.21
N THR A 368 -8.05 8.76 -31.64
CA THR A 368 -7.80 9.02 -33.07
C THR A 368 -6.33 8.97 -33.49
N PHE A 369 -5.52 8.09 -32.94
CA PHE A 369 -4.30 7.63 -33.61
C PHE A 369 -3.17 8.69 -33.93
N GLU A 370 -3.04 9.81 -33.17
CA GLU A 370 -1.76 10.55 -32.87
C GLU A 370 -1.66 11.12 -31.40
N ASP A 371 -1.03 10.43 -30.42
CA ASP A 371 -1.26 10.23 -28.92
C ASP A 371 -1.39 11.43 -27.88
N VAL A 372 -1.38 11.24 -26.52
CA VAL A 372 -2.04 12.20 -25.56
C VAL A 372 -1.41 13.58 -25.31
N ARG A 373 -2.28 14.62 -25.32
CA ARG A 373 -2.11 16.02 -24.84
C ARG A 373 -2.44 16.22 -23.34
N SER A 374 -3.66 15.97 -22.83
CA SER A 374 -4.33 16.83 -21.79
C SER A 374 -4.92 16.23 -20.46
N GLY A 375 -4.67 16.72 -19.22
CA GLY A 375 -4.90 15.99 -17.92
C GLY A 375 -5.89 16.61 -16.87
N GLY A 376 -6.33 15.86 -15.83
CA GLY A 376 -7.45 16.14 -14.84
C GLY A 376 -7.29 16.25 -13.28
N ARG A 377 -7.89 17.27 -12.59
CA ARG A 377 -7.86 17.57 -11.11
C ARG A 377 -8.96 17.40 -10.03
N TYR A 378 -10.26 17.66 -10.21
CA TYR A 378 -11.38 17.49 -9.24
C TYR A 378 -11.20 17.56 -7.66
N ASP A 379 -12.19 17.11 -6.86
CA ASP A 379 -12.46 17.39 -5.40
C ASP A 379 -13.72 16.66 -4.87
N PRO A 380 -13.66 15.73 -3.90
CA PRO A 380 -14.80 14.92 -3.46
C PRO A 380 -16.08 15.61 -3.04
N LEU A 381 -15.92 16.81 -2.51
CA LEU A 381 -16.94 17.47 -1.73
C LEU A 381 -17.74 18.42 -2.63
N ALA A 382 -17.29 18.61 -3.87
CA ALA A 382 -17.67 19.72 -4.71
C ALA A 382 -18.48 19.34 -5.95
N ASP A 383 -18.28 18.15 -6.53
CA ASP A 383 -18.93 17.71 -7.78
C ASP A 383 -18.64 18.59 -9.03
N THR A 384 -17.48 19.26 -9.03
CA THR A 384 -17.14 20.47 -9.82
C THR A 384 -16.46 20.21 -11.16
N TRP A 385 -15.94 21.29 -11.81
CA TRP A 385 -15.27 21.43 -13.13
C TRP A 385 -13.87 22.15 -13.06
N SER A 386 -12.79 21.66 -13.72
CA SER A 386 -11.41 22.25 -13.80
C SER A 386 -10.51 21.59 -14.93
N ALA A 387 -9.21 21.92 -15.14
CA ALA A 387 -8.18 21.56 -16.16
C ALA A 387 -6.66 22.03 -15.90
N LEU A 388 -5.68 21.26 -15.34
CA LEU A 388 -4.29 21.69 -14.91
C LEU A 388 -3.50 22.73 -15.80
N PRO A 389 -2.55 23.54 -15.26
CA PRO A 389 -1.92 25.22 -16.10
C PRO A 389 -1.30 25.25 -17.55
N LEU A 390 0.02 25.09 -17.86
CA LEU A 390 0.55 24.07 -18.83
C LEU A 390 2.04 24.01 -19.28
N GLY A 391 2.83 25.05 -19.55
CA GLY A 391 4.17 24.88 -20.21
C GLY A 391 5.32 24.42 -19.28
N GLY A 392 6.08 23.32 -19.47
CA GLY A 392 6.70 22.78 -20.71
C GLY A 392 7.32 21.35 -20.57
N ALA A 393 7.24 20.53 -21.64
CA ALA A 393 8.01 19.30 -21.97
C ALA A 393 7.60 17.80 -21.65
N PRO A 394 6.60 17.38 -20.86
CA PRO A 394 6.25 16.01 -20.37
C PRO A 394 5.47 15.08 -21.30
N THR A 395 5.99 14.90 -22.47
CA THR A 395 5.38 14.25 -23.63
C THR A 395 4.59 12.89 -23.47
N ALA A 396 3.25 12.79 -23.32
CA ALA A 396 2.38 11.92 -24.19
C ALA A 396 1.57 10.52 -24.14
N ARG A 397 1.34 9.45 -23.29
CA ARG A 397 2.14 8.38 -22.56
C ARG A 397 1.42 7.29 -21.63
N LYS A 398 1.12 6.00 -22.02
CA LYS A 398 0.12 4.92 -21.56
C LYS A 398 0.52 3.90 -20.42
N ASP A 399 0.04 2.63 -20.30
CA ASP A 399 0.36 1.49 -19.36
C ASP A 399 1.38 1.69 -18.24
N HIS A 400 1.01 1.89 -16.97
CA HIS A 400 2.00 2.40 -16.02
C HIS A 400 2.14 1.79 -14.59
N THR A 401 2.23 2.50 -13.42
CA THR A 401 2.16 1.96 -11.98
C THR A 401 2.59 2.88 -10.80
N ALA A 402 2.04 2.66 -9.55
CA ALA A 402 1.70 3.45 -8.28
C ALA A 402 2.56 3.72 -6.95
N VAL A 403 2.17 4.66 -6.01
CA VAL A 403 2.78 4.96 -4.62
C VAL A 403 2.01 5.75 -3.46
N TRP A 404 2.66 6.40 -2.44
CA TRP A 404 2.14 7.39 -1.42
C TRP A 404 3.15 8.61 -1.15
N THR A 405 2.83 9.76 -0.47
CA THR A 405 3.61 10.33 0.69
C THR A 405 2.76 10.91 1.83
N GLY A 406 2.11 12.07 1.61
CA GLY A 406 2.38 13.30 2.40
C GLY A 406 2.29 14.69 1.66
N SER A 407 3.15 15.05 0.67
CA SER A 407 3.29 16.33 -0.11
C SER A 407 3.13 16.45 -1.67
N GLU A 408 3.53 15.53 -2.59
CA GLU A 408 3.71 15.71 -4.09
C GLU A 408 3.08 14.55 -5.05
N MET A 409 3.22 14.27 -6.41
CA MET A 409 3.12 12.84 -7.05
C MET A 409 4.30 12.43 -7.95
N ILE A 410 4.30 11.19 -8.48
CA ILE A 410 5.09 10.52 -9.54
C ILE A 410 4.41 10.12 -10.89
N VAL A 411 5.14 10.04 -12.03
CA VAL A 411 4.94 9.22 -13.26
C VAL A 411 6.28 9.09 -14.06
N TRP A 412 6.76 7.92 -14.52
CA TRP A 412 8.05 7.74 -15.23
C TRP A 412 8.15 6.46 -16.08
N GLY A 413 8.36 6.42 -17.42
CA GLY A 413 8.19 5.09 -18.09
C GLY A 413 8.33 4.83 -19.61
N GLY A 414 7.69 3.78 -20.12
CA GLY A 414 6.73 3.88 -21.24
C GLY A 414 7.11 4.15 -22.65
N TYR A 415 6.15 4.25 -23.58
CA TYR A 415 6.17 4.07 -25.06
C TYR A 415 5.90 5.59 -25.76
N HIS A 416 6.44 6.41 -26.79
CA HIS A 416 7.64 7.31 -27.22
C HIS A 416 8.51 7.21 -28.45
N LEU A 417 7.94 7.31 -29.63
CA LEU A 417 8.59 7.27 -30.90
C LEU A 417 9.61 6.08 -31.04
N GLY A 418 9.22 4.93 -31.63
CA GLY A 418 10.05 3.81 -32.12
C GLY A 418 10.71 2.90 -31.09
N SER A 419 11.08 3.50 -29.99
CA SER A 419 12.10 3.04 -29.07
C SER A 419 11.93 3.79 -27.75
N TYR A 420 12.84 3.63 -26.81
CA TYR A 420 12.73 3.69 -25.36
C TYR A 420 13.00 5.12 -24.82
N LEU A 421 12.35 5.63 -23.74
CA LEU A 421 12.41 7.01 -23.11
C LEU A 421 12.70 7.21 -21.57
N ASN A 422 13.61 8.13 -21.21
CA ASN A 422 14.14 8.47 -19.86
C ASN A 422 13.46 8.21 -18.50
N THR A 423 12.28 8.62 -18.06
CA THR A 423 11.80 9.99 -18.05
C THR A 423 10.70 10.12 -16.91
N GLY A 424 10.63 11.10 -15.94
CA GLY A 424 9.71 11.61 -14.82
C GLY A 424 9.88 13.16 -14.43
N ALA A 425 9.17 13.87 -13.47
CA ALA A 425 9.46 15.09 -12.58
C ALA A 425 8.23 15.60 -11.66
N ALA A 426 8.11 15.92 -10.27
CA ALA A 426 6.96 16.00 -9.19
C ALA A 426 6.15 17.33 -8.60
N PHE A 427 4.81 17.64 -8.64
CA PHE A 427 3.94 18.82 -8.08
C PHE A 427 3.90 18.81 -6.49
N ASP A 428 3.62 19.87 -5.67
CA ASP A 428 3.10 20.05 -4.22
C ASP A 428 1.81 20.96 -4.06
N PRO A 429 0.60 20.54 -3.52
CA PRO A 429 -0.78 21.05 -3.84
C PRO A 429 -1.03 22.50 -3.72
N SER A 430 -0.23 23.07 -2.86
CA SER A 430 -0.39 24.42 -2.45
C SER A 430 0.01 25.39 -3.56
N THR A 431 0.46 24.92 -4.74
CA THR A 431 1.36 25.70 -5.58
C THR A 431 0.97 25.97 -7.03
N GLY A 432 0.63 24.99 -7.85
CA GLY A 432 0.71 25.13 -9.33
C GLY A 432 1.78 24.27 -10.02
N ALA A 433 2.65 23.54 -9.32
CA ALA A 433 4.02 23.34 -9.78
C ALA A 433 4.36 22.13 -10.64
N TRP A 434 4.71 22.31 -11.92
CA TRP A 434 5.69 21.41 -12.54
C TRP A 434 7.14 22.04 -12.46
N ARG A 435 8.23 21.33 -12.87
CA ARG A 435 9.71 21.39 -12.56
C ARG A 435 10.32 20.01 -13.04
N ALA A 436 11.58 19.60 -12.80
CA ALA A 436 12.38 18.59 -13.55
C ALA A 436 13.29 17.45 -12.96
N LEU A 437 12.84 16.20 -13.07
CA LEU A 437 13.61 15.00 -12.79
C LEU A 437 14.96 14.91 -13.48
N SER A 438 15.86 14.29 -12.74
CA SER A 438 17.26 14.27 -13.00
C SER A 438 17.74 13.70 -14.32
N GLY A 439 18.98 14.04 -14.63
CA GLY A 439 19.81 13.49 -15.69
C GLY A 439 21.22 13.05 -15.28
N ILE A 440 21.55 12.96 -13.99
CA ILE A 440 22.72 12.18 -13.57
C ILE A 440 22.31 11.07 -12.55
N GLY A 441 22.82 9.85 -12.77
CA GLY A 441 22.14 8.61 -12.32
C GLY A 441 21.62 7.57 -13.36
N ALA A 442 20.33 7.47 -13.63
CA ALA A 442 19.85 7.16 -14.99
C ALA A 442 19.54 5.72 -15.38
N PRO A 443 19.89 4.69 -14.65
CA PRO A 443 19.92 2.92 -15.39
C PRO A 443 19.47 2.45 -16.84
N THR A 444 18.84 3.24 -17.73
CA THR A 444 17.97 2.97 -18.94
C THR A 444 16.48 2.56 -18.75
N GLY A 445 15.71 2.05 -19.75
CA GLY A 445 14.28 1.68 -19.64
C GLY A 445 13.71 0.86 -20.82
N ARG A 446 12.55 0.18 -20.63
CA ARG A 446 11.94 -0.82 -21.51
C ARG A 446 10.36 -1.17 -21.72
N ASN A 447 9.12 -0.51 -22.00
CA ASN A 447 7.47 -0.46 -21.66
C ASN A 447 6.70 -0.03 -20.31
N GLY A 448 5.82 -0.84 -19.64
CA GLY A 448 5.07 -0.67 -18.34
C GLY A 448 5.57 -1.62 -17.20
N HIS A 449 5.00 -1.88 -15.99
CA HIS A 449 5.73 -2.64 -14.87
C HIS A 449 5.03 -2.81 -13.45
N SER A 450 5.61 -2.36 -12.29
CA SER A 450 5.04 -2.32 -10.89
C SER A 450 5.73 -1.36 -9.92
N ALA A 451 5.08 -0.90 -8.83
CA ALA A 451 5.54 0.27 -8.06
C ALA A 451 4.92 0.47 -6.66
N VAL A 452 5.68 1.01 -5.66
CA VAL A 452 5.35 1.09 -4.19
C VAL A 452 6.27 2.00 -3.31
N TRP A 453 5.85 2.46 -2.10
CA TRP A 453 6.30 3.68 -1.37
C TRP A 453 6.51 3.44 0.13
N THR A 454 7.26 4.27 0.88
CA THR A 454 7.31 4.16 2.38
C THR A 454 6.89 5.36 3.19
N GLY A 455 7.60 6.48 3.02
CA GLY A 455 7.99 7.32 4.15
C GLY A 455 9.19 8.20 3.82
N ASP A 456 10.28 7.67 3.24
CA ASP A 456 11.57 8.36 3.06
C ASP A 456 12.36 8.33 1.70
N GLN A 457 12.72 7.22 0.98
CA GLN A 457 13.55 7.25 -0.29
C GLN A 457 12.96 6.59 -1.68
N MET A 458 13.50 6.41 -2.94
CA MET A 458 12.76 5.70 -4.11
C MET A 458 13.42 4.54 -4.93
N VAL A 459 12.79 3.36 -5.13
CA VAL A 459 13.33 2.03 -5.64
C VAL A 459 12.94 1.38 -6.98
N VAL A 460 13.83 1.35 -7.95
CA VAL A 460 13.32 1.05 -9.28
C VAL A 460 13.92 -0.12 -9.97
N TRP A 461 13.06 -0.82 -10.71
CA TRP A 461 13.02 -2.24 -11.03
C TRP A 461 11.81 -2.28 -12.08
N GLY A 462 11.73 -2.55 -13.43
CA GLY A 462 10.65 -2.53 -14.57
C GLY A 462 10.92 -3.22 -16.02
N GLY A 463 9.96 -3.51 -16.96
CA GLY A 463 9.89 -4.49 -18.17
C GLY A 463 10.76 -4.80 -19.49
N HIS A 464 10.32 -4.77 -20.79
CA HIS A 464 10.95 -5.30 -22.11
C HIS A 464 11.46 -4.31 -23.23
N SER A 465 12.73 -4.36 -23.63
CA SER A 465 13.42 -3.44 -24.56
C SER A 465 13.85 -3.80 -26.01
N GLY A 466 13.17 -4.69 -26.74
CA GLY A 466 13.40 -4.90 -28.18
C GLY A 466 14.52 -5.88 -28.61
N ALA A 467 15.77 -5.74 -28.15
CA ALA A 467 16.85 -6.77 -28.22
C ALA A 467 16.91 -7.86 -27.09
N SER A 468 17.52 -7.58 -25.93
CA SER A 468 17.58 -8.44 -24.73
C SER A 468 17.51 -7.76 -23.33
N TYR A 469 16.76 -8.39 -22.44
CA TYR A 469 16.35 -8.00 -21.08
C TYR A 469 17.54 -7.79 -20.06
N LEU A 470 17.47 -7.16 -18.86
CA LEU A 470 18.47 -6.49 -17.91
C LEU A 470 18.09 -6.83 -16.50
N ASN A 471 18.93 -6.70 -15.48
CA ASN A 471 18.57 -6.91 -14.10
C ASN A 471 18.76 -5.74 -13.10
N SER A 472 18.49 -4.48 -13.43
CA SER A 472 18.94 -3.39 -12.56
C SER A 472 18.29 -2.04 -12.81
N GLY A 473 18.15 -1.29 -11.71
CA GLY A 473 17.55 0.03 -11.42
C GLY A 473 18.05 0.66 -10.07
N GLY A 474 17.34 1.53 -9.30
CA GLY A 474 17.99 2.37 -8.22
C GLY A 474 17.15 3.02 -7.03
N ARG A 475 17.76 3.58 -5.92
CA ARG A 475 17.18 4.21 -4.64
C ARG A 475 17.26 5.76 -4.33
N TYR A 476 16.23 6.58 -4.53
CA TYR A 476 16.26 8.09 -4.48
C TYR A 476 16.13 8.63 -3.07
N ASP A 477 17.19 9.18 -2.48
CA ASP A 477 17.09 10.05 -1.27
C ASP A 477 15.97 11.09 -1.40
N PRO A 478 15.31 11.61 -0.35
CA PRO A 478 14.22 12.58 -0.46
C PRO A 478 14.60 14.03 -0.85
N LEU A 479 15.87 14.45 -0.87
CA LEU A 479 16.21 15.87 -0.71
C LEU A 479 17.50 16.33 -1.43
N ALA A 480 18.11 15.51 -2.31
CA ALA A 480 19.51 15.70 -2.74
C ALA A 480 19.92 15.34 -4.20
N ASP A 481 19.03 14.88 -5.07
CA ASP A 481 19.18 15.01 -6.53
C ASP A 481 20.20 14.07 -7.32
N ALA A 482 20.69 12.88 -6.82
CA ALA A 482 21.53 11.78 -7.52
C ALA A 482 20.96 10.28 -7.82
N TRP A 483 20.68 9.71 -9.07
CA TRP A 483 20.15 8.29 -9.23
C TRP A 483 21.28 7.22 -8.97
N GLN A 484 21.19 6.04 -8.29
CA GLN A 484 22.31 5.30 -7.50
C GLN A 484 22.12 3.84 -8.07
N PRO A 485 23.20 3.16 -8.48
CA PRO A 485 23.07 1.33 -8.76
C PRO A 485 22.55 0.25 -7.81
N THR A 486 21.81 -0.63 -8.44
CA THR A 486 21.63 -2.00 -8.02
C THR A 486 22.84 -2.92 -8.05
N ALA A 487 23.69 -2.88 -7.04
CA ALA A 487 24.71 -3.89 -6.73
C ALA A 487 24.71 -5.25 -7.51
N GLY A 488 25.55 -5.40 -8.55
CA GLY A 488 26.16 -6.66 -9.06
C GLY A 488 25.45 -8.04 -9.11
N VAL A 489 26.24 -9.13 -8.97
CA VAL A 489 25.86 -10.57 -9.03
C VAL A 489 26.53 -11.44 -7.91
N ASP A 490 27.09 -10.84 -6.82
CA ASP A 490 28.08 -11.39 -5.87
C ASP A 490 27.81 -11.50 -4.29
N ALA A 491 26.76 -10.93 -3.64
CA ALA A 491 25.90 -11.39 -2.44
C ALA A 491 24.30 -11.04 -2.42
N GLY A 492 23.15 -11.58 -2.96
CA GLY A 492 22.49 -12.80 -3.55
C GLY A 492 21.26 -12.68 -4.56
N ALA A 493 21.39 -12.37 -5.88
CA ALA A 493 20.39 -11.76 -6.80
C ALA A 493 19.29 -12.57 -7.63
N PRO A 494 18.09 -11.97 -8.13
CA PRO A 494 17.18 -13.04 -8.87
C PRO A 494 17.76 -12.90 -10.36
N THR A 495 17.31 -13.84 -11.15
CA THR A 495 16.90 -13.92 -12.54
C THR A 495 15.77 -13.07 -13.25
N ALA A 496 15.96 -12.68 -14.53
CA ALA A 496 15.20 -12.00 -15.65
C ALA A 496 14.10 -10.81 -15.79
N ARG A 497 13.49 -9.97 -14.91
CA ARG A 497 12.00 -9.66 -14.88
C ARG A 497 11.19 -8.41 -15.50
N ARG A 498 9.82 -8.18 -15.34
CA ARG A 498 8.97 -7.10 -16.07
C ARG A 498 7.54 -6.44 -15.72
N TYR A 499 6.42 -7.01 -15.19
CA TYR A 499 5.03 -6.40 -14.96
C TYR A 499 4.29 -6.98 -13.68
N HIS A 500 3.26 -6.29 -13.12
CA HIS A 500 1.92 -6.77 -12.59
C HIS A 500 1.53 -7.28 -11.14
N VAL A 501 2.30 -7.39 -10.03
CA VAL A 501 1.78 -8.00 -8.73
C VAL A 501 2.09 -7.24 -7.42
N ALA A 502 1.48 -6.08 -7.20
CA ALA A 502 2.26 -4.87 -6.98
C ALA A 502 2.21 -4.12 -5.60
N VAL A 503 1.48 -4.56 -4.57
CA VAL A 503 1.66 -4.49 -3.04
C VAL A 503 2.63 -3.51 -2.26
N TRP A 504 2.43 -3.15 -0.95
CA TRP A 504 3.39 -2.47 0.01
C TRP A 504 3.33 -2.94 1.54
N THR A 505 4.29 -2.58 2.46
CA THR A 505 4.52 -3.06 3.88
C THR A 505 3.93 -2.29 5.12
N GLY A 506 4.67 -1.33 5.76
CA GLY A 506 5.57 -1.62 6.93
C GLY A 506 7.13 -1.41 6.69
N THR A 507 8.01 -2.45 6.71
CA THR A 507 9.50 -2.31 6.56
C THR A 507 10.30 -3.19 5.57
N ARG A 508 9.95 -4.44 5.16
CA ARG A 508 10.62 -5.13 4.01
C ARG A 508 9.74 -5.91 2.95
N MET A 509 10.05 -5.98 1.62
CA MET A 509 9.08 -6.16 0.43
C MET A 509 8.25 -7.50 0.26
N LEU A 510 7.45 -7.91 -0.78
CA LEU A 510 6.98 -9.32 -1.16
C LEU A 510 6.81 -9.73 -2.70
N ILE A 511 7.30 -9.10 -3.81
CA ILE A 511 6.98 -9.46 -5.27
C ILE A 511 6.50 -10.89 -5.61
N TRP A 512 5.79 -11.16 -6.71
CA TRP A 512 5.92 -12.45 -7.45
C TRP A 512 5.93 -12.22 -9.04
N GLY A 513 6.19 -13.21 -9.92
CA GLY A 513 7.21 -13.36 -11.02
C GLY A 513 7.05 -13.34 -12.58
N GLY A 514 5.84 -13.45 -13.15
CA GLY A 514 5.48 -13.86 -14.53
C GLY A 514 5.91 -13.32 -15.95
N GLU A 515 7.15 -13.36 -16.52
CA GLU A 515 7.52 -13.66 -17.98
C GLU A 515 9.03 -14.16 -18.23
N ILE A 516 9.69 -14.40 -19.43
CA ILE A 516 11.18 -14.54 -19.80
C ILE A 516 11.61 -14.43 -21.29
N ASP A 517 10.86 -14.85 -22.31
CA ASP A 517 11.33 -14.89 -23.70
C ASP A 517 10.34 -14.25 -24.67
N SER A 518 10.67 -14.35 -25.95
CA SER A 518 9.74 -14.19 -27.04
C SER A 518 8.61 -15.25 -27.07
N ASN A 519 8.77 -16.44 -26.47
CA ASN A 519 7.93 -17.61 -26.76
C ASN A 519 6.71 -17.79 -25.84
N GLY A 520 6.71 -17.24 -24.63
CA GLY A 520 5.45 -16.91 -23.96
C GLY A 520 4.91 -17.83 -22.85
N GLY A 521 5.67 -18.74 -22.21
CA GLY A 521 5.19 -19.46 -21.00
C GLY A 521 6.18 -19.64 -19.84
N GLY A 522 5.82 -19.16 -18.60
CA GLY A 522 6.25 -19.32 -17.16
C GLY A 522 7.71 -19.51 -16.60
N THR A 523 8.02 -19.23 -15.31
CA THR A 523 9.14 -19.85 -14.52
C THR A 523 9.03 -19.88 -12.95
N ASN A 524 9.89 -20.59 -12.19
CA ASN A 524 9.70 -21.11 -10.81
C ASN A 524 10.76 -20.77 -9.71
N ASP A 525 10.99 -19.49 -9.35
CA ASP A 525 12.23 -18.99 -8.71
C ASP A 525 12.19 -17.45 -8.25
N GLY A 526 12.79 -16.96 -7.12
CA GLY A 526 12.73 -15.53 -6.55
C GLY A 526 13.65 -14.99 -5.35
N ALA A 527 13.46 -13.78 -4.76
CA ALA A 527 14.18 -13.26 -3.55
C ALA A 527 13.37 -12.12 -2.85
N SER A 528 13.93 -11.27 -1.93
CA SER A 528 13.27 -10.57 -0.79
C SER A 528 13.83 -9.38 0.10
N TYR A 529 13.35 -8.14 0.04
CA TYR A 529 14.22 -6.98 0.32
C TYR A 529 14.44 -6.47 1.77
N ASP A 530 15.21 -5.37 1.90
CA ASP A 530 15.67 -4.60 3.07
C ASP A 530 15.71 -3.08 2.83
N PRO A 531 15.36 -2.25 3.82
CA PRO A 531 15.40 -0.81 3.68
C PRO A 531 16.70 -0.14 4.10
N VAL A 532 17.74 -0.80 4.61
CA VAL A 532 18.90 -0.11 5.25
C VAL A 532 20.24 -0.82 5.06
N GLY A 533 20.21 -2.15 4.93
CA GLY A 533 21.39 -3.02 4.95
C GLY A 533 21.92 -3.42 3.58
N ASP A 534 21.39 -2.86 2.48
CA ASP A 534 21.88 -3.04 1.12
C ASP A 534 22.07 -4.53 0.82
N ALA A 535 21.06 -5.42 0.83
CA ALA A 535 21.17 -6.91 0.81
C ALA A 535 20.51 -7.75 -0.38
N TRP A 536 20.71 -9.10 -0.49
CA TRP A 536 20.05 -10.09 -1.43
C TRP A 536 20.46 -11.61 -1.12
N VAL A 537 19.63 -12.69 -1.25
CA VAL A 537 19.75 -14.03 -0.51
C VAL A 537 18.94 -15.26 -1.16
N PRO A 538 18.99 -16.59 -0.68
CA PRO A 538 17.97 -17.81 -0.44
C PRO A 538 14.64 -17.78 -0.71
N ILE A 539 13.85 -18.52 -1.51
CA ILE A 539 12.84 -19.36 -0.88
C ILE A 539 12.82 -20.64 -1.65
N SER A 540 12.44 -21.61 -0.90
CA SER A 540 12.02 -22.85 -1.42
C SER A 540 11.00 -22.69 -2.54
N VAL A 541 11.48 -23.17 -3.68
CA VAL A 541 10.66 -23.59 -4.80
C VAL A 541 10.08 -24.99 -4.55
N VAL A 542 10.38 -25.61 -3.37
CA VAL A 542 9.54 -26.66 -2.72
C VAL A 542 8.08 -26.22 -2.80
N ASP A 543 7.14 -27.16 -2.89
CA ASP A 543 5.67 -27.00 -2.88
C ASP A 543 5.02 -25.87 -3.70
N ALA A 544 5.78 -25.26 -4.60
CA ALA A 544 5.41 -24.03 -5.27
C ALA A 544 4.73 -24.24 -6.65
N PRO A 545 4.04 -23.22 -7.23
CA PRO A 545 2.79 -23.47 -7.98
C PRO A 545 2.98 -23.94 -9.44
N SER A 546 1.94 -23.83 -10.27
CA SER A 546 1.96 -24.20 -11.71
C SER A 546 2.01 -23.01 -12.70
N ALA A 547 2.41 -23.33 -13.93
CA ALA A 547 3.45 -22.68 -14.74
C ALA A 547 3.06 -21.30 -15.37
N ARG A 548 3.48 -20.12 -14.86
CA ARG A 548 2.71 -18.86 -15.02
C ARG A 548 3.41 -17.60 -15.51
N ARG A 549 2.66 -16.72 -16.18
CA ARG A 549 3.05 -15.35 -16.61
C ARG A 549 1.90 -14.34 -16.52
N ARG A 550 2.10 -13.03 -16.42
CA ARG A 550 1.00 -12.03 -16.18
C ARG A 550 -0.04 -12.53 -15.19
N HIS A 551 0.48 -12.65 -13.98
CA HIS A 551 -0.14 -13.24 -12.82
C HIS A 551 -0.26 -12.13 -11.76
N SER A 552 -0.59 -12.44 -10.51
CA SER A 552 -1.20 -11.43 -9.64
C SER A 552 -1.03 -11.69 -8.16
N ALA A 553 -0.89 -10.65 -7.30
CA ALA A 553 -0.69 -10.81 -5.85
C ALA A 553 -0.44 -9.58 -4.94
N VAL A 554 -0.45 -9.82 -3.59
CA VAL A 554 -1.02 -8.95 -2.49
C VAL A 554 -0.59 -9.31 -1.04
N TRP A 555 -0.57 -8.40 -0.03
CA TRP A 555 0.13 -8.48 1.31
C TRP A 555 -0.65 -8.97 2.53
N SER A 556 -0.47 -10.05 3.30
CA SER A 556 -1.50 -10.38 4.32
C SER A 556 -1.63 -9.42 5.52
N GLY A 557 -0.79 -8.37 5.62
CA GLY A 557 -0.35 -7.86 6.91
C GLY A 557 0.64 -8.83 7.58
N SER A 558 0.67 -10.09 7.14
CA SER A 558 1.68 -11.09 7.47
C SER A 558 2.08 -12.06 6.35
N GLU A 559 1.47 -12.14 5.16
CA GLU A 559 1.77 -13.20 4.14
C GLU A 559 1.47 -12.83 2.67
N MET A 560 2.24 -13.12 1.60
CA MET A 560 1.83 -12.67 0.23
C MET A 560 1.06 -13.66 -0.66
N LEU A 561 0.05 -13.18 -1.38
CA LEU A 561 -1.12 -14.00 -1.74
C LEU A 561 -1.59 -13.74 -3.17
N VAL A 562 -2.12 -14.76 -3.85
CA VAL A 562 -1.74 -14.98 -5.26
C VAL A 562 -2.85 -15.46 -6.15
N TRP A 563 -2.69 -15.17 -7.45
CA TRP A 563 -3.11 -16.17 -8.41
C TRP A 563 -2.36 -16.27 -9.75
N GLY A 564 -2.58 -17.41 -10.42
CA GLY A 564 -2.68 -17.64 -11.88
C GLY A 564 -1.51 -17.27 -12.77
N GLY A 565 -1.82 -16.93 -14.02
CA GLY A 565 -0.96 -16.51 -15.13
C GLY A 565 -1.07 -17.42 -16.37
N LYS A 566 -0.12 -17.35 -17.32
CA LYS A 566 -0.02 -18.27 -18.48
C LYS A 566 1.18 -19.23 -18.52
N SER A 567 0.91 -20.48 -18.88
CA SER A 567 1.85 -21.50 -19.36
C SER A 567 1.96 -21.59 -20.89
N GLY A 568 2.48 -20.55 -21.53
CA GLY A 568 2.88 -20.65 -22.94
C GLY A 568 1.67 -20.49 -23.82
N THR A 569 1.07 -21.62 -24.12
CA THR A 569 -0.27 -21.77 -24.66
C THR A 569 -1.31 -22.08 -23.58
N ARG A 570 -1.01 -22.93 -22.57
CA ARG A 570 -1.87 -23.22 -21.40
C ARG A 570 -2.01 -21.99 -20.51
N TYR A 571 -3.10 -21.88 -19.75
CA TYR A 571 -3.32 -20.84 -18.72
C TYR A 571 -3.39 -21.47 -17.33
N GLU A 572 -3.22 -20.70 -16.25
CA GLU A 572 -2.94 -21.25 -14.92
C GLU A 572 -4.04 -21.06 -13.88
N ASP A 573 -4.19 -22.14 -13.11
CA ASP A 573 -5.25 -22.50 -12.16
C ASP A 573 -4.67 -22.96 -10.80
N THR A 574 -3.53 -22.36 -10.37
CA THR A 574 -2.92 -22.58 -9.03
C THR A 574 -2.32 -21.27 -8.46
N GLY A 575 -1.94 -21.23 -7.18
CA GLY A 575 -1.68 -19.98 -6.42
C GLY A 575 -0.56 -20.08 -5.37
N GLY A 576 -0.53 -19.18 -4.40
CA GLY A 576 0.34 -19.08 -3.22
C GLY A 576 -0.44 -18.33 -2.12
N ARG A 577 -0.18 -18.61 -0.85
CA ARG A 577 0.15 -17.59 0.18
C ARG A 577 1.68 -17.50 0.20
N TYR A 578 2.21 -16.71 1.12
CA TYR A 578 3.60 -16.73 1.42
C TYR A 578 3.86 -16.27 2.85
N ASP A 579 4.42 -17.08 3.74
CA ASP A 579 4.83 -16.60 5.07
C ASP A 579 6.27 -16.03 5.08
N PRO A 580 6.47 -14.75 5.46
CA PRO A 580 7.76 -14.08 5.57
C PRO A 580 8.49 -14.31 6.89
N GLY A 581 7.79 -14.62 7.97
CA GLY A 581 8.42 -14.75 9.29
C GLY A 581 9.00 -16.14 9.48
N SER A 582 8.22 -17.16 9.12
CA SER A 582 8.60 -18.56 9.17
C SER A 582 9.26 -19.05 7.89
N ASP A 583 9.01 -18.38 6.75
CA ASP A 583 9.52 -18.84 5.46
C ASP A 583 9.05 -20.30 5.21
N GLN A 584 7.73 -20.57 5.08
CA GLN A 584 7.15 -21.94 5.12
C GLN A 584 5.96 -22.25 4.19
N TRP A 585 5.75 -23.55 3.87
CA TRP A 585 4.75 -24.03 2.89
C TRP A 585 3.54 -24.83 3.42
N LEU A 586 2.37 -24.44 2.91
CA LEU A 586 1.09 -25.17 2.91
C LEU A 586 0.43 -25.09 1.50
N PRO A 587 0.74 -25.95 0.51
CA PRO A 587 0.35 -25.71 -0.88
C PRO A 587 -1.14 -25.81 -1.18
N ILE A 588 -1.60 -24.75 -1.82
CA ILE A 588 -2.88 -24.53 -2.50
C ILE A 588 -3.82 -25.73 -2.60
N SER A 589 -4.70 -25.79 -1.58
CA SER A 589 -5.89 -26.64 -1.48
C SER A 589 -6.74 -26.54 -2.74
N ARG A 590 -7.58 -27.55 -2.97
CA ARG A 590 -8.20 -27.78 -4.29
C ARG A 590 -9.73 -27.71 -4.29
N GLY A 591 -10.28 -26.96 -3.33
CA GLY A 591 -11.67 -26.51 -3.29
C GLY A 591 -12.00 -25.47 -4.37
N ASP A 592 -13.04 -25.77 -5.16
CA ASP A 592 -13.65 -24.96 -6.24
C ASP A 592 -12.70 -23.97 -6.97
N LEU A 593 -11.58 -24.39 -7.54
CA LEU A 593 -10.52 -23.44 -7.95
C LEU A 593 -10.92 -22.35 -8.96
N PRO A 594 -10.27 -21.17 -8.92
CA PRO A 594 -10.22 -20.20 -10.02
C PRO A 594 -9.95 -20.89 -11.35
N GLY A 595 -10.88 -20.71 -12.30
CA GLY A 595 -10.65 -21.04 -13.71
C GLY A 595 -9.31 -20.46 -14.17
N ARG A 596 -8.67 -21.16 -15.10
CA ARG A 596 -7.34 -20.83 -15.61
C ARG A 596 -7.30 -19.39 -16.12
N ARG A 597 -6.17 -18.71 -15.90
CA ARG A 597 -6.24 -17.24 -15.80
C ARG A 597 -4.94 -16.49 -16.07
N TYR A 598 -4.77 -15.87 -17.23
CA TYR A 598 -3.61 -15.01 -17.56
C TYR A 598 -3.92 -13.51 -17.70
N ARG A 599 -2.96 -12.61 -17.44
CA ARG A 599 -2.97 -11.14 -17.55
C ARG A 599 -3.63 -10.37 -16.42
N HIS A 600 -3.69 -10.99 -15.25
CA HIS A 600 -4.57 -10.57 -14.17
C HIS A 600 -4.00 -9.60 -13.11
N THR A 601 -4.82 -9.24 -12.11
CA THR A 601 -4.33 -8.76 -10.80
C THR A 601 -5.08 -9.43 -9.65
N VAL A 602 -4.59 -9.11 -8.44
CA VAL A 602 -5.12 -9.29 -7.11
C VAL A 602 -4.58 -8.04 -6.34
N VAL A 603 -5.26 -7.50 -5.29
CA VAL A 603 -4.69 -6.64 -4.21
C VAL A 603 -5.29 -7.05 -2.83
N TRP A 604 -5.07 -6.37 -1.68
CA TRP A 604 -5.11 -6.84 -0.26
C TRP A 604 -5.83 -6.07 0.91
N THR A 605 -6.25 -6.76 2.01
CA THR A 605 -7.22 -6.54 3.13
C THR A 605 -6.89 -5.82 4.71
N GLY A 606 -6.10 -6.95 5.04
CA GLY A 606 -5.42 -7.62 6.21
C GLY A 606 -6.13 -8.81 6.87
N ALA A 607 -6.94 -9.57 6.12
CA ALA A 607 -6.86 -11.04 6.20
C ALA A 607 -7.37 -11.88 4.99
N GLU A 608 -7.90 -11.33 3.87
CA GLU A 608 -8.21 -12.05 2.60
C GLU A 608 -7.87 -11.34 1.23
N ALA A 609 -7.75 -12.00 0.07
CA ALA A 609 -6.91 -11.72 -1.13
C ALA A 609 -7.62 -11.89 -2.51
N ILE A 610 -8.05 -10.83 -3.20
CA ILE A 610 -8.99 -11.00 -4.33
C ILE A 610 -8.39 -11.13 -5.72
N VAL A 611 -8.47 -12.35 -6.25
CA VAL A 611 -8.15 -12.69 -7.63
C VAL A 611 -9.12 -12.08 -8.61
N TRP A 612 -8.65 -11.07 -9.32
CA TRP A 612 -9.37 -10.57 -10.46
C TRP A 612 -8.52 -10.74 -11.70
N GLY A 613 -8.45 -12.01 -12.14
CA GLY A 613 -8.63 -12.13 -13.58
C GLY A 613 -8.54 -13.41 -14.38
N GLY A 614 -7.86 -13.35 -15.52
CA GLY A 614 -7.63 -14.42 -16.45
C GLY A 614 -8.34 -14.40 -17.80
N ILE A 615 -7.56 -14.61 -18.85
CA ILE A 615 -8.00 -15.30 -20.08
C ILE A 615 -7.63 -16.78 -19.97
N ASP A 616 -8.43 -17.62 -20.63
CA ASP A 616 -8.20 -19.04 -20.92
C ASP A 616 -8.73 -19.39 -22.34
N ASP A 617 -8.03 -18.87 -23.35
CA ASP A 617 -8.35 -18.90 -24.79
C ASP A 617 -9.68 -18.25 -25.20
N VAL A 618 -10.82 -18.89 -24.91
CA VAL A 618 -12.12 -18.21 -25.02
C VAL A 618 -12.34 -17.39 -23.81
N GLU A 619 -13.14 -16.38 -24.01
CA GLU A 619 -13.36 -15.44 -22.96
C GLU A 619 -14.21 -16.08 -21.81
N LEU A 620 -13.96 -15.87 -20.51
CA LEU A 620 -14.76 -16.43 -19.38
C LEU A 620 -14.55 -15.63 -18.07
N GLY A 621 -15.59 -15.42 -17.24
CA GLY A 621 -15.42 -14.68 -15.98
C GLY A 621 -16.59 -14.22 -15.09
N ASP A 622 -16.53 -14.69 -13.84
CA ASP A 622 -17.10 -14.16 -12.58
C ASP A 622 -16.00 -14.24 -11.46
N GLY A 623 -15.93 -13.36 -10.45
CA GLY A 623 -14.98 -13.32 -9.29
C GLY A 623 -13.65 -14.14 -9.19
N LYS A 624 -13.48 -14.85 -8.04
CA LYS A 624 -12.31 -15.57 -7.43
C LYS A 624 -11.35 -14.82 -6.40
N ALA A 625 -11.07 -15.34 -5.19
CA ALA A 625 -10.31 -14.68 -4.09
C ALA A 625 -9.76 -15.66 -3.02
N TYR A 626 -9.49 -15.23 -1.77
CA TYR A 626 -8.66 -15.94 -0.80
C TYR A 626 -8.54 -15.39 0.65
N GLU A 627 -9.02 -16.06 1.70
CA GLU A 627 -8.55 -15.82 3.09
C GLU A 627 -7.47 -16.82 3.56
N PRO A 628 -6.25 -16.34 3.85
CA PRO A 628 -5.27 -17.10 4.63
C PRO A 628 -5.73 -17.64 5.99
N ALA A 629 -6.65 -16.98 6.69
CA ALA A 629 -6.98 -17.35 8.06
C ALA A 629 -7.75 -18.69 8.20
N THR A 630 -8.70 -19.04 7.32
CA THR A 630 -9.24 -20.42 7.26
C THR A 630 -8.69 -21.27 6.11
N ASP A 631 -7.66 -20.76 5.42
CA ASP A 631 -7.04 -21.40 4.26
C ASP A 631 -8.09 -21.65 3.15
N SER A 632 -9.02 -20.69 3.03
CA SER A 632 -10.20 -20.77 2.18
C SER A 632 -10.21 -19.66 1.12
N TRP A 633 -11.01 -19.84 0.08
CA TRP A 633 -10.72 -19.38 -1.30
C TRP A 633 -11.94 -18.76 -1.90
N ARG A 634 -12.85 -19.71 -2.06
CA ARG A 634 -14.19 -19.55 -2.39
C ARG A 634 -14.71 -20.78 -3.56
N ALA A 635 -15.90 -21.12 -4.35
CA ALA A 635 -17.50 -20.89 -4.74
C ALA A 635 -18.56 -19.55 -4.76
N LEU A 636 -18.67 -18.46 -5.64
CA LEU A 636 -19.51 -17.13 -5.46
C LEU A 636 -20.57 -16.58 -6.55
N ASN A 637 -21.00 -15.27 -6.51
CA ASN A 637 -22.16 -14.55 -7.17
C ASN A 637 -21.86 -13.49 -8.33
N GLY A 638 -22.88 -13.09 -9.11
CA GLY A 638 -22.80 -12.39 -10.43
C GLY A 638 -24.05 -11.59 -10.86
N VAL A 639 -24.46 -10.54 -10.11
CA VAL A 639 -25.63 -9.68 -10.44
C VAL A 639 -25.28 -8.34 -11.14
N GLY A 640 -25.67 -8.22 -12.42
CA GLY A 640 -25.33 -7.11 -13.35
C GLY A 640 -24.31 -7.41 -14.48
N GLN A 641 -23.99 -8.70 -14.71
CA GLN A 641 -22.73 -9.26 -15.27
C GLN A 641 -21.79 -8.45 -16.19
N PRO A 642 -20.47 -8.62 -15.95
CA PRO A 642 -19.52 -8.58 -16.98
C PRO A 642 -19.80 -9.82 -17.86
N SER A 643 -19.78 -9.72 -19.19
CA SER A 643 -19.40 -10.85 -20.08
C SER A 643 -17.98 -10.59 -20.63
N PRO A 644 -17.13 -11.50 -21.08
CA PRO A 644 -15.75 -11.26 -21.62
C PRO A 644 -15.03 -9.79 -21.84
N ARG A 645 -13.68 -9.52 -21.59
CA ARG A 645 -12.65 -8.47 -22.18
C ARG A 645 -11.18 -8.19 -21.65
N LYS A 646 -10.12 -8.65 -22.31
CA LYS A 646 -8.64 -8.68 -22.01
C LYS A 646 -7.92 -7.35 -21.51
N ASP A 647 -6.84 -7.42 -20.68
CA ASP A 647 -5.75 -6.45 -20.02
C ASP A 647 -6.56 -5.75 -18.82
N HIS A 648 -5.95 -5.51 -17.61
CA HIS A 648 -5.99 -4.29 -16.74
C HIS A 648 -4.76 -4.03 -15.79
N THR A 649 -4.85 -3.20 -14.73
CA THR A 649 -4.00 -3.25 -13.48
C THR A 649 -4.69 -2.71 -12.17
N ALA A 650 -4.04 -2.63 -10.98
CA ALA A 650 -4.61 -2.34 -9.62
C ALA A 650 -3.81 -1.47 -8.59
N VAL A 651 -4.41 -0.97 -7.45
CA VAL A 651 -3.72 -0.68 -6.12
C VAL A 651 -4.55 -0.57 -4.80
N TRP A 652 -3.86 -0.84 -3.66
CA TRP A 652 -4.00 -0.29 -2.26
C TRP A 652 -4.64 1.11 -2.20
N THR A 653 -5.97 1.21 -2.10
CA THR A 653 -6.80 2.38 -1.74
C THR A 653 -6.72 2.73 -0.25
N GLY A 654 -7.85 2.75 0.45
CA GLY A 654 -7.99 2.34 1.83
C GLY A 654 -9.42 1.85 2.10
N SER A 655 -10.15 1.40 1.05
CA SER A 655 -11.36 0.58 1.05
C SER A 655 -11.76 -0.10 -0.27
N GLU A 656 -12.36 0.54 -1.29
CA GLU A 656 -13.33 -0.19 -2.17
C GLU A 656 -12.92 -0.46 -3.68
N MET A 657 -12.92 -1.65 -4.37
CA MET A 657 -12.42 -1.80 -5.81
C MET A 657 -13.24 -1.43 -7.03
N ILE A 658 -12.43 -0.89 -7.93
CA ILE A 658 -12.61 0.20 -8.83
C ILE A 658 -12.02 -0.27 -10.16
N VAL A 659 -12.37 -1.46 -10.60
CA VAL A 659 -12.00 -1.88 -11.95
C VAL A 659 -13.13 -1.54 -12.88
N TRP A 660 -12.70 -1.63 -14.15
CA TRP A 660 -12.03 0.74 -16.37
C TRP A 660 -11.37 0.64 -17.80
N GLY A 661 -12.19 0.35 -18.84
CA GLY A 661 -11.85 0.22 -20.26
C GLY A 661 -11.74 -1.18 -20.88
N GLY A 662 -10.47 -1.54 -21.14
CA GLY A 662 -9.89 -2.66 -21.86
C GLY A 662 -10.62 -3.49 -22.91
N ARG A 663 -9.95 -4.53 -23.42
CA ARG A 663 -10.05 -4.97 -24.84
C ARG A 663 -10.49 -6.41 -25.03
N LEU A 664 -11.48 -6.76 -25.89
CA LEU A 664 -11.62 -8.19 -26.30
C LEU A 664 -10.27 -8.67 -26.81
N ASN A 665 -9.76 -7.93 -27.78
CA ASN A 665 -8.74 -8.29 -28.73
C ASN A 665 -7.99 -7.01 -29.12
N ASP A 666 -7.28 -6.98 -30.24
CA ASP A 666 -6.49 -5.80 -30.63
C ASP A 666 -7.32 -4.68 -31.31
N ASN A 667 -8.66 -4.81 -31.48
CA ASN A 667 -9.50 -3.82 -32.21
C ASN A 667 -10.93 -3.57 -31.66
N ASP A 668 -11.40 -4.39 -30.72
CA ASP A 668 -12.80 -4.47 -30.27
C ASP A 668 -12.78 -5.01 -28.82
N HIS A 669 -13.68 -4.79 -27.84
CA HIS A 669 -14.35 -3.56 -27.39
C HIS A 669 -15.47 -2.95 -28.27
N ILE A 670 -16.79 -2.83 -27.94
CA ILE A 670 -17.77 -3.13 -26.83
C ILE A 670 -17.44 -2.73 -25.35
N GLY A 671 -18.35 -2.21 -24.46
CA GLY A 671 -18.19 -2.12 -22.94
C GLY A 671 -18.47 -0.85 -22.06
N ASP A 672 -18.58 -1.00 -20.70
CA ASP A 672 -19.00 -0.02 -19.61
C ASP A 672 -18.94 -0.50 -18.01
N GLY A 673 -19.01 0.15 -16.80
CA GLY A 673 -18.28 -0.34 -15.51
C GLY A 673 -18.92 -0.73 -14.15
N ALA A 674 -18.12 -0.89 -13.03
CA ALA A 674 -18.25 -1.91 -11.84
C ALA A 674 -17.72 -1.18 -10.52
N ARG A 675 -18.14 -1.62 -9.28
CA ARG A 675 -17.68 -1.34 -7.88
C ARG A 675 -18.55 -1.90 -6.68
N TYR A 676 -18.09 -2.87 -5.87
CA TYR A 676 -18.71 -3.62 -4.71
C TYR A 676 -18.50 -3.10 -3.26
N ASP A 677 -19.08 -3.74 -2.21
CA ASP A 677 -18.49 -3.76 -0.85
C ASP A 677 -18.73 -5.00 0.06
N PRO A 678 -17.77 -5.34 0.95
CA PRO A 678 -17.76 -6.38 1.97
C PRO A 678 -18.67 -6.13 3.15
N GLY A 679 -18.86 -4.88 3.55
CA GLY A 679 -20.04 -4.52 4.31
C GLY A 679 -21.32 -4.94 3.56
N ALA A 680 -21.29 -5.02 2.23
CA ALA A 680 -22.44 -5.20 1.36
C ALA A 680 -22.80 -6.67 1.02
N ASP A 681 -21.93 -7.52 0.45
CA ASP A 681 -22.30 -8.67 -0.46
C ASP A 681 -22.69 -8.16 -1.82
N LEU A 682 -22.39 -6.91 -2.17
CA LEU A 682 -23.15 -6.31 -3.23
C LEU A 682 -22.20 -5.51 -4.21
N TRP A 683 -22.14 -5.84 -5.55
CA TRP A 683 -21.46 -5.26 -6.78
C TRP A 683 -22.18 -4.03 -7.47
N THR A 684 -21.60 -2.83 -7.69
CA THR A 684 -22.27 -1.65 -8.35
C THR A 684 -21.67 -1.12 -9.65
N PRO A 685 -22.40 -0.88 -10.75
CA PRO A 685 -21.82 -0.45 -12.00
C PRO A 685 -21.63 1.08 -11.98
N VAL A 686 -20.79 1.67 -12.81
CA VAL A 686 -20.55 3.13 -12.84
C VAL A 686 -21.45 4.08 -13.71
N THR A 687 -21.06 5.22 -14.30
CA THR A 687 -21.92 6.08 -15.18
C THR A 687 -21.57 5.87 -16.64
N ASP A 688 -22.27 6.52 -17.59
CA ASP A 688 -21.92 6.71 -19.02
C ASP A 688 -21.60 8.18 -19.49
N LEU A 689 -21.51 9.18 -18.59
CA LEU A 689 -21.59 10.62 -18.87
C LEU A 689 -20.31 11.47 -19.11
N GLU A 690 -20.43 12.42 -20.05
CA GLU A 690 -19.38 13.08 -20.86
C GLU A 690 -18.23 12.15 -21.16
N ALA A 691 -17.11 12.44 -20.51
CA ALA A 691 -15.80 11.98 -20.85
C ALA A 691 -15.74 11.62 -22.39
N PRO A 692 -15.73 10.36 -22.86
CA PRO A 692 -15.86 9.92 -24.30
C PRO A 692 -16.91 8.90 -24.92
N THR A 693 -16.55 8.20 -26.04
CA THR A 693 -17.05 6.88 -26.63
C THR A 693 -15.83 5.88 -26.85
N PRO A 694 -15.84 4.49 -26.59
CA PRO A 694 -14.96 3.16 -26.38
C PRO A 694 -13.39 2.61 -26.06
N ARG A 695 -12.81 2.31 -24.83
CA ARG A 695 -11.34 2.12 -24.29
C ARG A 695 -10.38 0.78 -24.17
N TRP A 696 -9.04 0.71 -24.59
CA TRP A 696 -7.67 0.14 -24.02
C TRP A 696 -6.15 0.80 -24.20
N GLY A 697 -5.44 1.43 -23.19
CA GLY A 697 -4.64 2.73 -22.74
C GLY A 697 -4.57 3.72 -21.34
N HIS A 698 -5.17 3.92 -20.03
CA HIS A 698 -6.05 3.40 -18.76
C HIS A 698 -5.70 2.23 -17.69
N THR A 699 -4.83 2.35 -16.64
CA THR A 699 -4.33 1.35 -15.60
C THR A 699 -3.89 1.97 -14.18
N ALA A 700 -3.32 1.41 -13.10
CA ALA A 700 -3.77 1.71 -11.71
C ALA A 700 -2.82 2.06 -10.57
N VAL A 701 -3.40 2.93 -9.72
CA VAL A 701 -2.78 3.82 -8.71
C VAL A 701 -3.98 4.54 -7.87
N TRP A 702 -3.87 5.46 -6.84
CA TRP A 702 -4.91 6.17 -5.90
C TRP A 702 -5.35 7.76 -5.53
N THR A 703 -4.95 8.98 -6.05
CA THR A 703 -5.00 10.53 -5.77
C THR A 703 -5.21 11.34 -4.45
N GLY A 704 -5.53 10.73 -3.32
CA GLY A 704 -5.95 11.08 -1.92
C GLY A 704 -7.39 10.49 -1.44
N SER A 705 -7.79 11.75 -1.28
CA SER A 705 -8.33 11.90 -2.67
C SER A 705 -10.06 10.08 -3.90
N GLU A 706 -10.42 9.85 -5.23
CA GLU A 706 -10.09 10.09 -6.70
C GLU A 706 -8.82 9.48 -7.43
N MET A 707 -8.66 9.69 -8.76
CA MET A 707 -8.39 8.59 -9.73
C MET A 707 -7.64 8.70 -11.14
N ILE A 708 -6.62 9.54 -11.38
CA ILE A 708 -5.71 9.68 -12.59
C ILE A 708 -6.09 9.17 -14.02
N VAL A 709 -7.27 9.47 -14.57
CA VAL A 709 -7.73 8.95 -15.87
C VAL A 709 -7.16 9.51 -17.21
N TRP A 710 -5.84 9.62 -17.46
CA TRP A 710 -5.24 10.20 -18.71
C TRP A 710 -4.60 9.14 -19.59
N GLY A 711 -4.90 9.02 -20.89
CA GLY A 711 -4.31 8.02 -21.82
C GLY A 711 -5.06 6.81 -22.37
N GLY A 712 -4.62 6.27 -23.52
CA GLY A 712 -5.27 5.48 -24.59
C GLY A 712 -4.33 4.50 -25.38
N GLN A 713 -4.53 3.73 -26.50
CA GLN A 713 -5.09 3.87 -27.91
C GLN A 713 -6.45 4.60 -28.08
N ASP A 714 -7.18 4.71 -29.18
CA ASP A 714 -7.33 4.07 -30.49
C ASP A 714 -6.76 4.90 -31.67
N THR A 715 -7.11 4.54 -32.94
CA THR A 715 -5.94 3.36 -35.29
C THR A 715 -4.40 3.22 -35.64
N GLY A 716 -3.75 2.20 -35.05
CA GLY A 716 -2.30 2.13 -34.94
C GLY A 716 -1.76 2.69 -33.62
N ILE A 717 -1.64 4.02 -33.46
CA ILE A 717 -1.16 4.67 -32.21
C ILE A 717 -1.68 6.12 -31.98
N GLY A 718 -2.62 6.44 -31.05
CA GLY A 718 -2.83 7.85 -30.63
C GLY A 718 -4.16 8.59 -30.24
N THR A 719 -4.09 9.95 -30.29
CA THR A 719 -4.72 11.14 -29.63
C THR A 719 -4.81 11.24 -28.11
N ASN A 720 -5.61 12.16 -27.53
CA ASN A 720 -5.24 13.42 -26.88
C ASN A 720 -5.52 13.80 -25.37
N THR A 721 -6.19 13.11 -24.42
CA THR A 721 -6.62 13.74 -23.10
C THR A 721 -6.85 12.83 -21.82
N GLY A 722 -7.58 13.26 -20.73
CA GLY A 722 -7.74 12.54 -19.40
C GLY A 722 -8.97 12.58 -18.47
N ALA A 723 -8.81 12.83 -17.15
CA ALA A 723 -9.79 13.18 -16.08
C ALA A 723 -10.28 12.22 -14.95
N ARG A 724 -11.35 12.60 -14.23
CA ARG A 724 -11.23 12.85 -12.77
C ARG A 724 -12.44 12.75 -11.83
N TYR A 725 -12.37 11.94 -10.78
CA TYR A 725 -13.45 11.05 -10.37
C TYR A 725 -13.62 10.91 -8.84
N ASP A 726 -14.75 11.25 -8.20
CA ASP A 726 -14.97 11.02 -6.74
C ASP A 726 -16.33 10.39 -6.42
N PRO A 727 -16.60 9.66 -5.31
CA PRO A 727 -17.87 9.01 -5.07
C PRO A 727 -18.65 9.53 -3.89
N GLN A 728 -18.13 10.49 -3.14
CA GLN A 728 -18.86 11.16 -2.07
C GLN A 728 -20.02 11.91 -2.74
N THR A 729 -19.79 12.42 -3.94
CA THR A 729 -20.75 13.15 -4.77
C THR A 729 -20.94 12.61 -6.18
N ASP A 730 -19.86 12.15 -6.84
CA ASP A 730 -19.83 11.77 -8.26
C ASP A 730 -19.69 12.89 -9.32
N SER A 731 -18.44 13.36 -9.59
CA SER A 731 -18.13 14.16 -10.82
C SER A 731 -16.79 13.89 -11.55
N TRP A 732 -16.61 14.58 -12.67
CA TRP A 732 -15.77 14.37 -13.87
C TRP A 732 -15.42 15.81 -14.40
N GLN A 733 -14.19 16.16 -14.90
CA GLN A 733 -13.87 17.56 -15.34
C GLN A 733 -12.92 17.75 -16.58
N PRO A 734 -12.92 18.87 -17.35
CA PRO A 734 -12.35 18.93 -18.70
C PRO A 734 -10.84 19.10 -18.69
N THR A 735 -10.03 18.12 -19.08
CA THR A 735 -8.58 18.15 -18.91
C THR A 735 -7.81 19.08 -19.82
N ASP A 736 -6.84 19.83 -19.29
CA ASP A 736 -6.22 20.88 -20.11
C ASP A 736 -5.13 20.36 -21.04
N VAL A 737 -5.27 20.83 -22.28
CA VAL A 737 -4.58 20.58 -23.56
C VAL A 737 -3.58 21.67 -23.90
N SER A 738 -3.76 22.88 -23.38
CA SER A 738 -3.05 24.16 -23.65
C SER A 738 -1.52 24.20 -23.42
N GLY A 739 -0.77 23.29 -24.03
CA GLY A 739 0.67 23.10 -23.86
C GLY A 739 1.02 21.72 -23.34
N ALA A 740 0.12 20.77 -23.59
CA ALA A 740 0.12 19.46 -22.98
C ALA A 740 0.74 18.53 -24.04
N PRO A 741 2.03 18.15 -23.91
CA PRO A 741 2.78 17.63 -25.05
C PRO A 741 2.45 16.24 -25.64
N VAL A 742 2.50 16.21 -26.99
CA VAL A 742 2.53 15.11 -28.02
C VAL A 742 1.30 14.15 -27.96
N PHE A 743 1.15 12.89 -28.43
CA PHE A 743 1.88 11.85 -29.22
C PHE A 743 2.56 10.59 -28.57
N ARG A 744 2.19 9.94 -27.42
CA ARG A 744 2.75 8.62 -26.93
C ARG A 744 2.01 7.57 -26.00
N LEU A 745 2.72 6.51 -25.55
CA LEU A 745 2.39 5.20 -24.88
C LEU A 745 3.10 4.80 -23.48
N ASP A 746 2.76 3.65 -22.86
CA ASP A 746 3.21 2.84 -21.66
C ASP A 746 3.96 3.32 -20.33
N HIS A 747 3.90 4.50 -19.67
CA HIS A 747 4.88 4.91 -18.61
C HIS A 747 4.95 4.29 -17.17
N THR A 748 5.19 5.02 -16.05
CA THR A 748 4.87 4.63 -14.62
C THR A 748 4.05 5.74 -14.03
N ALA A 749 3.18 5.58 -13.02
CA ALA A 749 2.45 6.66 -12.30
C ALA A 749 2.17 6.33 -10.84
N VAL A 750 2.58 7.15 -9.89
CA VAL A 750 3.17 6.67 -8.64
C VAL A 750 2.99 7.83 -7.58
N TRP A 751 2.61 7.78 -6.28
CA TRP A 751 2.34 9.03 -5.45
C TRP A 751 3.61 9.66 -4.92
N THR A 752 3.51 10.91 -4.48
CA THR A 752 4.51 11.59 -3.68
C THR A 752 3.92 12.45 -2.60
N GLY A 753 2.61 12.30 -2.37
CA GLY A 753 1.87 12.87 -1.28
C GLY A 753 0.87 14.00 -1.43
N SER A 754 0.70 14.66 -2.58
CA SER A 754 -0.55 15.31 -2.97
C SER A 754 -0.63 15.93 -4.37
N GLU A 755 0.40 15.82 -5.22
CA GLU A 755 0.49 16.54 -6.50
C GLU A 755 0.88 15.67 -7.79
N MET A 756 2.02 15.70 -8.54
CA MET A 756 2.46 14.69 -9.60
C MET A 756 3.82 14.78 -10.27
N ILE A 757 4.52 13.67 -10.66
CA ILE A 757 5.70 13.68 -11.57
C ILE A 757 5.26 13.29 -12.98
N VAL A 758 5.88 13.69 -14.10
CA VAL A 758 5.81 12.86 -15.36
C VAL A 758 6.91 12.99 -16.42
N TRP A 759 7.34 11.86 -17.03
CA TRP A 759 8.19 11.71 -18.25
C TRP A 759 8.06 10.17 -18.71
N GLY A 760 8.42 9.69 -19.93
CA GLY A 760 8.30 8.27 -20.49
C GLY A 760 8.24 8.10 -22.05
N GLY A 761 8.30 6.92 -22.76
CA GLY A 761 8.12 6.58 -24.28
C GLY A 761 8.82 5.40 -25.31
N HIS A 762 8.56 4.68 -26.54
CA HIS A 762 7.90 4.39 -28.02
C HIS A 762 6.57 4.76 -28.87
N THR A 763 6.71 4.95 -30.19
CA THR A 763 5.72 5.35 -31.24
C THR A 763 6.38 5.08 -32.65
N ALA A 764 7.16 5.98 -33.34
CA ALA A 764 8.23 5.76 -34.41
C ALA A 764 9.82 6.08 -34.25
N ASP A 765 10.42 7.12 -33.61
CA ASP A 765 11.88 7.28 -33.08
C ASP A 765 12.22 8.27 -31.82
N PRO A 766 12.94 7.94 -30.70
CA PRO A 766 12.63 8.24 -29.25
C PRO A 766 13.23 9.47 -28.48
N LEU A 767 12.49 10.10 -27.54
CA LEU A 767 12.87 11.30 -26.74
C LEU A 767 13.39 11.08 -25.29
N LYS A 768 13.25 12.11 -24.44
CA LYS A 768 13.91 12.30 -23.13
C LYS A 768 13.38 13.49 -22.28
N ASP A 769 12.09 13.86 -22.35
CA ASP A 769 11.54 15.21 -22.00
C ASP A 769 10.18 15.30 -21.20
N GLY A 770 10.13 16.14 -20.14
CA GLY A 770 9.33 15.93 -18.90
C GLY A 770 8.64 17.16 -18.26
N ARG A 771 8.08 17.05 -17.02
CA ARG A 771 7.65 18.05 -15.98
C ARG A 771 6.71 17.32 -14.90
N ARG A 772 5.94 17.93 -13.95
CA ARG A 772 5.05 17.41 -12.81
C ARG A 772 3.44 17.64 -12.59
N TYR A 773 2.35 16.83 -12.85
CA TYR A 773 0.85 17.27 -12.72
C TYR A 773 0.38 17.63 -11.39
N ASP A 774 0.43 18.97 -11.15
CA ASP A 774 -0.83 20.83 -9.29
C ASP A 774 -2.49 20.95 -9.10
N PRO A 775 -3.18 20.32 -8.11
CA PRO A 775 -4.63 20.18 -8.15
C PRO A 775 -5.27 21.47 -7.71
N ALA A 776 -4.85 22.00 -6.57
CA ALA A 776 -5.64 22.98 -5.88
C ALA A 776 -5.76 24.24 -6.76
N THR A 777 -4.73 24.59 -7.55
CA THR A 777 -4.81 25.71 -8.52
C THR A 777 -5.19 25.33 -9.93
N ASP A 778 -4.96 24.09 -10.37
CA ASP A 778 -5.47 23.59 -11.64
C ASP A 778 -5.01 24.40 -12.88
N SER A 779 -3.89 25.13 -12.84
CA SER A 779 -3.04 25.45 -14.08
C SER A 779 -0.40 24.15 -14.77
N TRP A 780 -0.09 23.19 -15.76
CA TRP A 780 1.21 22.50 -15.93
C TRP A 780 2.46 23.47 -16.08
N ARG A 781 3.67 23.14 -15.59
CA ARG A 781 4.90 24.03 -15.60
C ARG A 781 6.24 23.42 -16.10
N SER A 782 7.33 24.16 -16.27
CA SER A 782 8.45 23.67 -17.09
C SER A 782 9.41 22.71 -16.40
N MET A 783 9.79 21.65 -17.11
CA MET A 783 10.92 20.80 -16.79
C MET A 783 12.19 21.36 -17.41
N ALA A 784 13.16 21.77 -16.60
CA ALA A 784 14.55 21.68 -17.01
C ALA A 784 14.86 20.25 -17.55
N SER A 785 15.78 20.12 -18.50
CA SER A 785 16.32 18.82 -18.92
C SER A 785 17.83 18.79 -18.68
N GLY A 786 18.26 19.47 -17.61
CA GLY A 786 19.56 20.08 -17.33
C GLY A 786 20.76 19.14 -17.13
N ALA A 787 20.57 17.85 -17.32
CA ALA A 787 21.56 16.82 -17.60
C ALA A 787 20.85 15.56 -18.14
N ALA A 788 19.55 15.67 -18.47
CA ALA A 788 18.61 14.59 -18.73
C ALA A 788 19.19 13.40 -19.53
N PRO A 789 18.79 12.15 -19.24
CA PRO A 789 19.54 11.00 -19.72
C PRO A 789 19.28 10.64 -21.19
N SER A 790 19.85 9.51 -21.63
CA SER A 790 19.67 8.96 -22.99
C SER A 790 18.47 8.01 -23.11
N ALA A 791 17.46 8.29 -23.93
CA ALA A 791 16.17 7.56 -24.14
C ALA A 791 16.05 6.07 -23.61
N ARG A 792 14.96 5.70 -22.88
CA ARG A 792 14.68 4.46 -22.05
C ARG A 792 13.16 3.93 -21.62
N TYR A 793 12.30 3.01 -22.25
CA TYR A 793 10.83 2.55 -21.91
C TYR A 793 10.51 1.89 -20.45
N TYR A 794 9.48 1.03 -20.09
CA TYR A 794 9.25 -0.25 -19.17
C TYR A 794 10.25 -0.14 -18.05
N HIS A 795 10.14 0.97 -17.40
CA HIS A 795 10.82 1.27 -16.20
C HIS A 795 9.78 2.04 -15.39
N THR A 796 9.67 1.51 -14.19
CA THR A 796 9.03 1.69 -12.87
C THR A 796 9.35 2.88 -11.96
N ALA A 797 8.43 3.41 -11.17
CA ALA A 797 8.80 4.28 -10.03
C ALA A 797 8.02 3.92 -8.75
N VAL A 798 8.12 4.64 -7.60
CA VAL A 798 8.13 4.02 -6.21
C VAL A 798 8.60 4.95 -5.01
N TRP A 799 7.84 5.90 -4.45
CA TRP A 799 8.45 7.09 -3.82
C TRP A 799 8.93 7.00 -2.36
N THR A 800 9.69 8.07 -2.06
CA THR A 800 10.40 8.59 -0.87
C THR A 800 9.61 8.65 0.41
N GLY A 801 9.37 9.72 1.20
CA GLY A 801 9.94 11.08 1.43
C GLY A 801 9.55 12.24 0.49
N SER A 802 10.43 12.68 -0.42
CA SER A 802 10.24 13.82 -1.33
C SER A 802 11.11 13.77 -2.63
N GLU A 803 11.22 12.66 -3.42
CA GLU A 803 12.17 12.36 -4.55
C GLU A 803 12.04 10.85 -5.22
N MET A 804 12.28 10.54 -6.54
CA MET A 804 12.06 9.32 -7.44
C MET A 804 13.17 8.56 -8.37
N ILE A 805 13.91 7.42 -8.12
CA ILE A 805 15.14 6.83 -8.88
C ILE A 805 14.86 5.97 -10.26
N VAL A 806 15.14 6.27 -12.58
CA VAL A 806 15.83 6.82 -13.79
C VAL A 806 17.10 5.96 -13.86
N TRP A 807 17.25 4.62 -14.28
CA TRP A 807 18.21 3.38 -13.90
C TRP A 807 17.20 2.21 -14.37
N GLY A 808 17.20 1.72 -15.62
CA GLY A 808 17.28 0.33 -16.11
C GLY A 808 16.78 0.07 -17.57
N GLY A 809 17.52 -0.13 -18.73
CA GLY A 809 16.96 -0.62 -20.09
C GLY A 809 17.57 -0.32 -21.53
N TYR A 810 16.79 -0.08 -22.61
CA TYR A 810 17.20 0.43 -23.98
C TYR A 810 17.34 1.95 -24.04
N GLY A 811 17.84 2.44 -25.18
CA GLY A 811 17.40 3.57 -25.99
C GLY A 811 17.63 3.18 -27.45
N ALA A 812 18.71 3.67 -28.03
CA ALA A 812 19.34 3.02 -29.19
C ALA A 812 20.18 1.79 -28.78
N GLY A 813 19.60 0.80 -28.10
CA GLY A 813 20.36 -0.28 -27.45
C GLY A 813 20.46 -0.11 -25.93
N GLN A 814 20.95 -1.13 -25.23
CA GLN A 814 20.86 -1.23 -23.78
C GLN A 814 21.91 -0.38 -23.04
N LYS A 815 21.59 0.23 -21.90
CA LYS A 815 22.55 0.99 -21.06
C LYS A 815 22.50 0.59 -19.57
N GLY A 816 23.35 1.30 -18.83
CA GLY A 816 23.23 1.72 -17.46
C GLY A 816 23.94 3.07 -17.20
N ASP A 817 23.22 4.20 -17.32
CA ASP A 817 23.69 5.62 -17.50
C ASP A 817 22.68 6.65 -16.91
N GLY A 818 22.89 8.02 -16.76
CA GLY A 818 22.46 9.15 -15.78
C GLY A 818 21.06 9.93 -15.48
N GLY A 819 20.41 10.12 -14.24
CA GLY A 819 19.19 10.97 -13.80
C GLY A 819 18.33 11.15 -12.44
N ARG A 820 18.68 11.76 -11.25
CA ARG A 820 17.75 12.13 -10.03
C ARG A 820 17.22 13.56 -9.80
N TYR A 821 16.13 13.84 -9.05
CA TYR A 821 15.86 15.21 -8.54
C TYR A 821 14.88 15.54 -7.37
N ASP A 822 15.17 16.62 -6.64
CA ASP A 822 14.42 17.06 -5.45
C ASP A 822 13.24 18.02 -5.70
N PRO A 823 11.98 17.66 -5.33
CA PRO A 823 10.88 18.52 -4.87
C PRO A 823 11.12 19.99 -4.65
N ALA A 824 12.08 20.36 -3.83
CA ALA A 824 12.41 21.76 -3.60
C ALA A 824 13.21 22.42 -4.75
N THR A 825 13.99 21.69 -5.56
CA THR A 825 15.17 22.26 -6.26
C THR A 825 15.22 22.30 -7.79
N ASP A 826 14.63 21.38 -8.56
CA ASP A 826 14.68 21.42 -10.07
C ASP A 826 16.03 20.96 -10.74
N GLY A 827 16.90 20.21 -10.03
CA GLY A 827 18.05 19.43 -10.58
C GLY A 827 19.48 19.88 -10.18
N TRP A 828 20.62 19.19 -10.46
CA TRP A 828 20.89 17.99 -11.30
C TRP A 828 22.12 17.15 -10.84
N VAL A 829 22.01 15.90 -10.32
CA VAL A 829 23.14 15.18 -9.63
C VAL A 829 23.21 13.63 -9.96
N PRO A 830 24.33 12.84 -9.78
CA PRO A 830 24.72 11.53 -10.43
C PRO A 830 24.24 10.13 -10.01
N VAL A 831 24.75 9.10 -10.73
CA VAL A 831 24.95 7.68 -10.33
C VAL A 831 26.44 7.63 -10.08
N ALA A 832 26.87 7.20 -8.90
CA ALA A 832 28.20 6.63 -8.75
C ALA A 832 28.31 5.32 -9.54
N ALA A 833 28.45 5.40 -10.89
CA ALA A 833 28.44 4.36 -11.97
C ALA A 833 29.15 2.99 -11.71
N VAL A 834 29.83 2.87 -10.58
CA VAL A 834 30.58 1.73 -10.02
C VAL A 834 29.63 0.80 -9.25
N GLY A 835 29.88 -0.51 -9.11
CA GLY A 835 28.92 -1.44 -8.48
C GLY A 835 27.78 -1.92 -9.39
N ALA A 836 27.73 -1.34 -10.59
CA ALA A 836 26.87 -1.65 -11.71
C ALA A 836 26.83 -3.14 -12.07
N PRO A 837 25.64 -3.76 -12.14
CA PRO A 837 25.41 -4.91 -12.99
C PRO A 837 25.64 -4.53 -14.46
N THR A 838 25.49 -5.49 -15.37
CA THR A 838 25.63 -5.23 -16.81
C THR A 838 24.48 -4.36 -17.36
N ALA A 839 24.68 -3.76 -18.54
CA ALA A 839 23.73 -2.90 -19.28
C ALA A 839 22.91 -3.69 -20.33
N ARG A 840 21.57 -3.62 -20.29
CA ARG A 840 20.63 -4.70 -20.76
C ARG A 840 19.10 -4.26 -20.67
N TYR A 841 17.98 -5.06 -20.73
CA TYR A 841 16.55 -4.62 -20.36
C TYR A 841 15.44 -5.31 -19.40
N SER A 842 15.44 -5.58 -18.06
CA SER A 842 14.29 -6.23 -17.33
C SER A 842 14.19 -6.25 -15.76
N HIS A 843 13.27 -5.48 -15.18
CA HIS A 843 13.04 -5.39 -13.73
C HIS A 843 11.49 -5.26 -13.32
N THR A 844 10.99 -5.03 -12.06
CA THR A 844 9.69 -4.37 -11.57
C THR A 844 9.76 -4.00 -10.06
N ALA A 845 9.12 -2.95 -9.49
CA ALA A 845 9.67 -2.13 -8.34
C ALA A 845 8.93 -1.91 -7.02
N VAL A 846 9.70 -1.45 -6.00
CA VAL A 846 9.27 -1.19 -4.59
C VAL A 846 10.03 -0.27 -3.62
N TRP A 847 9.51 0.85 -3.14
CA TRP A 847 10.15 1.53 -1.98
C TRP A 847 9.98 0.86 -0.62
N THR A 848 10.90 1.21 0.28
CA THR A 848 11.53 0.34 1.27
C THR A 848 11.47 0.71 2.76
N GLY A 849 12.14 1.81 3.14
CA GLY A 849 12.25 2.41 4.47
C GLY A 849 13.53 3.24 4.67
N SER A 850 14.53 3.04 3.78
CA SER A 850 15.76 3.84 3.54
C SER A 850 16.60 3.35 2.32
N GLU A 851 16.13 2.39 1.50
CA GLU A 851 16.91 1.84 0.37
C GLU A 851 16.19 1.40 -0.95
N MET A 852 16.81 0.70 -1.92
CA MET A 852 16.26 0.18 -3.20
C MET A 852 16.93 -1.07 -3.61
N ILE A 853 16.11 -1.92 -4.17
CA ILE A 853 16.35 -3.29 -4.43
C ILE A 853 15.92 -3.53 -5.88
N VAL A 854 16.73 -4.27 -6.64
CA VAL A 854 16.38 -4.86 -7.94
C VAL A 854 17.13 -6.13 -8.15
N TRP A 855 16.55 -7.09 -8.85
CA TRP A 855 17.35 -7.72 -9.88
C TRP A 855 16.62 -7.91 -11.21
N GLY A 856 16.12 -9.10 -11.50
CA GLY A 856 15.48 -9.35 -12.79
C GLY A 856 16.54 -9.78 -13.78
N GLY A 857 16.64 -9.31 -15.02
CA GLY A 857 17.68 -9.81 -15.96
C GLY A 857 17.34 -10.18 -17.38
N ILE A 858 18.07 -11.19 -17.86
CA ILE A 858 18.66 -11.18 -19.20
C ILE A 858 19.76 -10.13 -19.25
N GLY A 859 20.57 -10.27 -20.29
CA GLY A 859 21.31 -9.18 -20.91
C GLY A 859 21.64 -9.43 -22.36
N ASN A 860 21.63 -10.70 -22.76
CA ASN A 860 21.57 -11.18 -24.14
C ASN A 860 20.86 -12.56 -24.21
N GLY A 861 20.92 -13.34 -23.13
CA GLY A 861 19.92 -14.32 -22.67
C GLY A 861 19.79 -14.17 -21.15
N SER A 862 18.99 -14.99 -20.44
CA SER A 862 18.61 -14.72 -19.04
C SER A 862 19.75 -14.72 -18.00
N TYR A 863 19.68 -13.79 -17.04
CA TYR A 863 20.76 -13.43 -16.10
C TYR A 863 20.25 -13.42 -14.67
N ARG A 864 21.05 -13.84 -13.67
CA ARG A 864 20.69 -14.04 -12.24
C ARG A 864 21.08 -12.90 -11.25
N SER A 865 21.28 -11.68 -11.72
CA SER A 865 22.00 -10.57 -11.04
C SER A 865 21.16 -9.34 -10.68
N GLY A 866 21.65 -8.40 -9.88
CA GLY A 866 21.12 -7.05 -9.62
C GLY A 866 20.96 -6.80 -8.12
N GLY A 867 21.05 -5.55 -7.65
CA GLY A 867 21.32 -5.21 -6.26
C GLY A 867 20.63 -4.06 -5.52
N ARG A 868 21.46 -3.11 -5.05
CA ARG A 868 21.47 -2.24 -3.85
C ARG A 868 22.40 -0.95 -4.00
N TYR A 869 22.01 0.34 -3.69
CA TYR A 869 22.70 1.71 -3.77
C TYR A 869 22.47 2.72 -2.57
N ASP A 870 22.81 2.53 -1.29
CA ASP A 870 22.25 3.33 -0.11
C ASP A 870 22.09 4.89 -0.28
N PRO A 871 20.89 5.50 -0.46
CA PRO A 871 20.68 6.91 -0.85
C PRO A 871 21.33 8.02 -0.03
N ALA A 872 21.92 7.71 1.11
CA ALA A 872 22.83 8.56 1.86
C ALA A 872 24.31 8.58 1.34
N THR A 873 24.86 7.53 0.71
CA THR A 873 26.34 7.28 0.53
C THR A 873 27.04 7.22 -0.88
N ASP A 874 26.48 7.77 -1.97
CA ASP A 874 26.73 7.44 -3.42
C ASP A 874 27.27 5.99 -3.72
N SER A 875 26.62 4.91 -3.25
CA SER A 875 27.19 3.55 -3.10
C SER A 875 26.50 2.39 -3.87
N TRP A 876 27.11 1.18 -3.97
CA TRP A 876 26.48 -0.15 -4.33
C TRP A 876 27.38 -1.25 -3.75
N ALA A 877 26.82 -2.33 -3.22
CA ALA A 877 27.53 -3.62 -3.09
C ALA A 877 27.49 -4.48 -4.39
N ALA A 878 27.34 -5.81 -4.28
CA ALA A 878 27.06 -6.74 -5.40
C ALA A 878 26.26 -7.97 -4.91
N THR A 879 25.57 -8.76 -5.77
CA THR A 879 24.55 -9.77 -5.31
C THR A 879 24.46 -11.27 -5.86
N THR A 880 24.97 -12.28 -5.11
CA THR A 880 25.34 -13.73 -5.27
C THR A 880 24.20 -14.66 -5.65
N LEU A 881 24.31 -15.95 -5.36
CA LEU A 881 23.47 -16.95 -5.97
C LEU A 881 23.12 -18.16 -5.05
N VAL A 882 23.12 -17.98 -3.71
CA VAL A 882 23.23 -19.00 -2.61
C VAL A 882 22.03 -19.97 -2.43
N GLY A 883 21.31 -20.23 -3.51
CA GLY A 883 19.96 -20.83 -3.55
C GLY A 883 19.20 -20.18 -4.70
N ALA A 884 19.61 -18.93 -4.99
CA ALA A 884 19.08 -18.02 -5.97
C ALA A 884 18.64 -18.69 -7.29
N PRO A 885 17.70 -18.09 -7.99
CA PRO A 885 16.69 -18.86 -8.68
C PRO A 885 16.94 -18.80 -10.21
N SER A 886 16.05 -19.35 -11.07
CA SER A 886 16.26 -19.64 -12.51
C SER A 886 15.92 -18.50 -13.50
N ALA A 887 16.62 -18.38 -14.63
CA ALA A 887 16.81 -17.14 -15.42
C ALA A 887 15.52 -16.48 -16.08
N ARG A 888 14.91 -15.33 -15.61
CA ARG A 888 13.50 -14.89 -16.00
C ARG A 888 12.71 -13.50 -15.92
N HIS A 889 12.01 -13.07 -16.99
CA HIS A 889 11.02 -11.95 -17.32
C HIS A 889 9.80 -11.53 -16.36
N LEU A 890 8.77 -10.76 -16.82
CA LEU A 890 7.53 -10.17 -16.14
C LEU A 890 7.08 -10.61 -14.72
N HIS A 891 7.90 -10.49 -13.67
CA HIS A 891 7.39 -10.27 -12.30
C HIS A 891 6.87 -8.88 -12.07
N GLY A 892 6.15 -8.61 -10.99
CA GLY A 892 5.59 -7.29 -10.72
C GLY A 892 5.68 -6.88 -9.26
N ALA A 893 6.69 -6.12 -8.87
CA ALA A 893 7.12 -5.95 -7.51
C ALA A 893 6.32 -5.02 -6.66
N CYS A 894 6.48 -5.36 -5.39
CA CYS A 894 5.53 -5.06 -4.39
C CYS A 894 6.13 -5.29 -3.00
N TRP A 895 5.94 -4.38 -2.05
CA TRP A 895 6.52 -4.45 -0.71
C TRP A 895 5.44 -4.93 0.29
N THR A 896 5.70 -5.31 1.56
CA THR A 896 4.80 -6.11 2.47
C THR A 896 5.48 -6.65 3.78
N GLY A 897 5.18 -6.17 4.98
CA GLY A 897 5.79 -6.71 6.22
C GLY A 897 7.28 -6.42 6.43
N SER A 898 8.14 -7.41 6.23
CA SER A 898 9.54 -7.40 6.66
C SER A 898 10.55 -8.16 5.78
N LYS A 899 10.23 -8.59 4.54
CA LYS A 899 11.11 -9.33 3.57
C LYS A 899 10.30 -9.79 2.33
N MET A 900 10.85 -9.84 1.08
CA MET A 900 10.19 -10.24 -0.21
C MET A 900 10.02 -11.69 -0.75
N ILE A 901 9.62 -11.85 -2.02
CA ILE A 901 9.49 -13.11 -2.78
C ILE A 901 9.65 -12.98 -4.35
N VAL A 902 9.69 -14.04 -5.25
CA VAL A 902 9.16 -13.99 -6.69
C VAL A 902 8.41 -15.21 -7.54
N TRP A 903 7.11 -15.24 -8.04
CA TRP A 903 6.26 -16.33 -8.78
C TRP A 903 6.06 -16.25 -10.33
N GLY A 904 6.61 -17.12 -11.19
CA GLY A 904 6.25 -17.13 -12.63
C GLY A 904 7.29 -16.53 -13.57
N GLY A 905 7.12 -16.62 -14.88
CA GLY A 905 8.12 -16.26 -15.87
C GLY A 905 7.81 -16.61 -17.34
N LEU A 906 8.80 -16.95 -18.20
CA LEU A 906 8.75 -17.63 -19.53
C LEU A 906 9.90 -18.63 -19.89
N GLY A 907 10.33 -18.78 -21.16
CA GLY A 907 11.26 -19.85 -21.57
C GLY A 907 12.66 -19.58 -22.18
N ALA A 908 13.62 -20.48 -22.25
CA ALA A 908 13.59 -21.90 -21.92
C ALA A 908 12.21 -22.52 -22.21
N SER A 909 11.42 -22.75 -21.17
CA SER A 909 9.99 -23.07 -21.24
C SER A 909 9.25 -22.56 -20.00
N THR A 910 7.97 -22.89 -19.87
CA THR A 910 7.17 -22.59 -18.68
C THR A 910 7.59 -23.30 -17.40
N LEU A 911 7.82 -22.53 -16.33
CA LEU A 911 7.82 -22.94 -14.92
C LEU A 911 6.93 -21.96 -14.05
N SER A 912 6.87 -22.08 -12.73
CA SER A 912 6.02 -21.28 -11.81
C SER A 912 6.32 -21.43 -10.33
N SER A 913 6.68 -20.33 -9.71
CA SER A 913 6.97 -20.20 -8.29
C SER A 913 8.02 -19.12 -8.14
N GLY A 914 8.39 -18.86 -6.90
CA GLY A 914 9.80 -18.72 -6.64
C GLY A 914 10.18 -18.74 -5.21
N SER A 915 10.95 -17.72 -4.85
CA SER A 915 11.97 -17.72 -3.81
C SER A 915 11.98 -16.30 -3.15
N GLY A 916 12.51 -16.04 -1.96
CA GLY A 916 12.28 -14.86 -1.09
C GLY A 916 13.26 -14.56 0.10
N TYR A 917 14.57 -14.37 -0.14
CA TYR A 917 15.65 -13.64 0.63
C TYR A 917 15.38 -13.02 2.04
N LEU A 918 15.37 -13.68 3.20
CA LEU A 918 15.36 -12.93 4.48
C LEU A 918 16.66 -12.08 4.62
N PRO A 919 16.66 -10.72 4.69
CA PRO A 919 17.90 -9.96 4.62
C PRO A 919 18.81 -10.06 5.83
N GLY A 920 20.11 -10.16 5.53
CA GLY A 920 21.15 -9.81 6.48
C GLY A 920 20.93 -8.39 6.99
N GLY A 921 20.67 -8.31 8.28
CA GLY A 921 20.39 -7.08 9.01
C GLY A 921 21.00 -7.22 10.39
N ASP A 922 22.31 -7.48 10.41
CA ASP A 922 23.12 -7.43 11.62
C ASP A 922 23.11 -5.99 12.14
N GLN A 923 22.41 -5.77 13.24
CA GLN A 923 22.77 -4.71 14.17
C GLN A 923 23.55 -5.38 15.30
N ASP A 924 24.63 -4.71 15.70
CA ASP A 924 25.40 -4.97 16.90
C ASP A 924 24.61 -4.34 18.06
N GLY A 925 24.04 -5.17 18.93
CA GLY A 925 22.98 -4.81 19.87
C GLY A 925 23.42 -3.87 21.00
N ASP A 926 24.66 -4.02 21.47
CA ASP A 926 25.25 -3.30 22.60
C ASP A 926 26.54 -2.51 22.26
N ASN A 927 27.12 -2.76 21.08
CA ASN A 927 28.26 -2.06 20.46
C ASN A 927 29.64 -2.52 20.92
N ASP A 928 29.82 -3.82 21.21
CA ASP A 928 31.13 -4.46 21.46
C ASP A 928 32.03 -4.55 20.20
N GLY A 929 31.42 -4.68 19.00
CA GLY A 929 32.08 -4.81 17.70
C GLY A 929 32.00 -6.21 17.06
N VAL A 930 31.33 -7.16 17.70
CA VAL A 930 30.77 -8.40 17.15
C VAL A 930 29.35 -8.09 16.64
N SER A 931 28.61 -9.06 16.09
CA SER A 931 27.21 -8.86 15.69
C SER A 931 26.32 -9.94 16.26
N ALA A 932 25.01 -9.66 16.37
CA ALA A 932 23.91 -10.55 16.78
C ALA A 932 23.89 -11.99 16.19
N CYS A 933 24.74 -12.24 15.19
CA CYS A 933 24.81 -13.46 14.40
C CYS A 933 26.15 -14.23 14.63
N GLN A 934 27.03 -13.68 15.46
CA GLN A 934 28.31 -14.24 15.91
C GLN A 934 28.41 -14.19 17.45
N ASP A 935 27.80 -13.20 18.08
CA ASP A 935 27.52 -13.11 19.51
C ASP A 935 26.60 -14.26 19.99
N CYS A 936 26.70 -14.61 21.28
CA CYS A 936 25.80 -15.52 21.96
C CYS A 936 24.80 -14.86 22.94
N ASP A 937 24.95 -13.58 23.29
CA ASP A 937 23.94 -12.77 24.01
C ASP A 937 24.06 -11.26 23.67
N ASP A 938 23.57 -10.89 22.47
CA ASP A 938 23.51 -9.56 21.79
C ASP A 938 22.74 -8.44 22.55
N ALA A 939 22.82 -8.45 23.87
CA ALA A 939 22.29 -7.47 24.79
C ALA A 939 23.24 -7.18 25.98
N ASP A 940 24.43 -7.80 26.00
CA ASP A 940 25.35 -7.84 27.13
C ASP A 940 26.82 -8.04 26.69
N GLY A 941 27.34 -7.10 25.88
CA GLY A 941 28.67 -7.07 25.23
C GLY A 941 29.93 -7.16 26.10
N ASP A 942 29.82 -7.67 27.32
CA ASP A 942 30.91 -8.37 28.02
C ASP A 942 30.94 -9.89 27.67
N ILE A 943 29.96 -10.39 26.90
CA ILE A 943 29.76 -11.78 26.46
C ILE A 943 29.92 -11.87 24.93
N TYR A 944 30.98 -12.49 24.42
CA TYR A 944 31.20 -12.70 22.98
C TYR A 944 32.29 -13.75 22.72
N PRO A 945 32.34 -14.41 21.53
CA PRO A 945 33.39 -15.40 21.26
C PRO A 945 34.80 -14.79 21.26
N GLY A 946 35.65 -15.22 22.19
CA GLY A 946 36.96 -14.66 22.47
C GLY A 946 37.00 -13.65 23.63
N ALA A 947 35.90 -13.45 24.36
CA ALA A 947 35.86 -12.62 25.56
C ALA A 947 36.66 -13.23 26.73
N PRO A 948 37.24 -12.39 27.62
CA PRO A 948 37.69 -12.86 28.92
C PRO A 948 36.49 -13.24 29.80
N GLN A 949 36.60 -14.33 30.56
CA GLN A 949 35.63 -14.64 31.62
C GLN A 949 35.67 -13.54 32.70
N LEU A 950 34.52 -13.25 33.32
CA LEU A 950 34.37 -12.25 34.37
C LEU A 950 33.66 -12.84 35.60
N CYS A 951 33.79 -12.15 36.73
CA CYS A 951 33.23 -12.49 38.04
C CYS A 951 31.69 -12.32 38.16
N ASP A 952 30.92 -12.74 37.16
CA ASP A 952 29.46 -12.57 37.13
C ASP A 952 28.67 -13.89 36.99
N GLY A 953 29.36 -15.03 37.02
CA GLY A 953 28.73 -16.36 36.96
C GLY A 953 28.14 -16.74 35.60
N LYS A 954 28.58 -16.09 34.51
CA LYS A 954 28.22 -16.43 33.12
C LYS A 954 29.39 -17.12 32.38
N ASN A 955 29.17 -17.50 31.12
CA ASN A 955 30.20 -18.01 30.22
C ASN A 955 30.40 -17.04 29.06
N ASN A 956 31.37 -16.14 29.22
CA ASN A 956 31.51 -14.95 28.38
C ASN A 956 32.17 -15.28 27.04
N ASP A 957 33.06 -16.29 26.99
CA ASP A 957 33.68 -16.81 25.75
C ASP A 957 32.70 -17.66 24.89
N CYS A 958 31.41 -17.72 25.25
CA CYS A 958 30.33 -18.52 24.66
C CYS A 958 30.50 -20.06 24.70
N ASP A 959 31.73 -20.57 24.59
CA ASP A 959 32.04 -21.96 24.20
C ASP A 959 33.19 -22.59 25.05
N ASP A 960 33.56 -21.98 26.20
CA ASP A 960 34.67 -22.46 27.05
C ASP A 960 34.47 -23.95 27.45
N PRO A 961 35.40 -24.85 27.07
CA PRO A 961 35.24 -26.28 27.27
C PRO A 961 35.35 -26.73 28.75
N ASN A 962 35.64 -25.81 29.66
CA ASN A 962 35.70 -26.07 31.10
C ASN A 962 34.39 -25.67 31.83
N TRP A 963 33.53 -24.83 31.24
CA TRP A 963 32.27 -24.41 31.84
C TRP A 963 31.31 -25.61 32.08
N PRO A 964 30.58 -25.70 33.22
CA PRO A 964 30.49 -24.77 34.34
C PRO A 964 31.39 -25.18 35.53
N THR A 965 32.65 -25.50 35.25
CA THR A 965 33.68 -25.52 36.30
C THR A 965 34.06 -24.08 36.59
N VAL A 966 33.86 -23.66 37.83
CA VAL A 966 34.13 -22.31 38.34
C VAL A 966 35.58 -21.88 37.97
N PRO A 967 35.78 -20.64 37.45
CA PRO A 967 37.11 -20.07 37.22
C PRO A 967 38.00 -20.08 38.49
N ALA A 968 39.31 -19.95 38.31
CA ALA A 968 40.24 -19.97 39.45
C ALA A 968 40.01 -18.78 40.38
N ASP A 969 39.82 -17.61 39.77
CA ASP A 969 39.48 -16.30 40.33
C ASP A 969 38.09 -16.25 41.02
N GLU A 970 37.18 -17.19 40.71
CA GLU A 970 35.93 -17.38 41.46
C GLU A 970 36.05 -18.39 42.63
N THR A 971 37.25 -18.91 42.93
CA THR A 971 37.49 -19.88 44.01
C THR A 971 38.12 -19.21 45.23
N ASP A 972 37.64 -19.54 46.43
CA ASP A 972 38.28 -19.26 47.73
C ASP A 972 39.44 -20.27 47.92
N ASP A 973 40.62 -19.97 47.37
CA ASP A 973 41.71 -20.95 47.18
C ASP A 973 42.52 -21.22 48.47
N ASP A 974 42.42 -20.35 49.48
CA ASP A 974 43.01 -20.53 50.82
C ASP A 974 42.02 -20.89 51.94
N GLY A 975 40.74 -20.53 51.82
CA GLY A 975 39.65 -20.95 52.69
C GLY A 975 39.21 -19.96 53.78
N ASP A 976 39.45 -18.66 53.67
CA ASP A 976 38.97 -17.67 54.65
C ASP A 976 37.49 -17.25 54.47
N GLY A 977 36.93 -17.46 53.28
CA GLY A 977 35.55 -17.13 52.91
C GLY A 977 35.41 -15.97 51.93
N THR A 978 36.51 -15.31 51.58
CA THR A 978 36.63 -14.34 50.47
C THR A 978 37.13 -15.06 49.20
N SER A 979 37.18 -14.38 48.06
CA SER A 979 37.87 -14.85 46.85
C SER A 979 38.30 -13.67 45.98
N GLU A 980 39.22 -13.84 45.02
CA GLU A 980 39.69 -12.78 44.11
C GLU A 980 38.50 -12.00 43.50
N CYS A 981 37.48 -12.71 42.98
CA CYS A 981 36.25 -12.12 42.47
C CYS A 981 35.35 -11.39 43.50
N GLN A 982 35.51 -11.63 44.80
CA GLN A 982 34.86 -10.87 45.88
C GLN A 982 35.69 -9.63 46.31
N GLY A 983 36.85 -9.41 45.68
CA GLY A 983 37.76 -8.31 45.96
C GLY A 983 38.93 -8.68 46.87
N ASP A 984 39.24 -9.98 47.03
CA ASP A 984 40.47 -10.39 47.68
C ASP A 984 41.71 -9.82 46.96
N CYS A 985 42.77 -9.56 47.71
CA CYS A 985 44.00 -8.95 47.20
C CYS A 985 45.25 -9.83 47.34
N ASP A 986 45.16 -11.00 48.00
CA ASP A 986 46.21 -12.01 48.10
C ASP A 986 45.59 -13.41 48.37
N ASP A 987 44.68 -13.84 47.48
CA ASP A 987 43.83 -15.07 47.45
C ASP A 987 44.53 -16.44 47.73
N GLY A 988 45.83 -16.43 48.02
CA GLY A 988 46.59 -17.57 48.54
C GLY A 988 47.08 -17.41 49.98
N ASN A 989 46.46 -16.51 50.77
CA ASN A 989 46.93 -16.02 52.06
C ASN A 989 45.79 -15.48 52.96
N GLY A 990 44.94 -16.40 53.45
CA GLY A 990 43.69 -16.21 54.23
C GLY A 990 43.78 -15.49 55.56
N SER A 991 44.31 -14.27 55.48
CA SER A 991 44.56 -13.28 56.52
C SER A 991 44.76 -11.89 55.86
N VAL A 992 44.49 -11.75 54.55
CA VAL A 992 44.76 -10.57 53.72
C VAL A 992 43.59 -10.32 52.77
N TYR A 993 42.46 -9.90 53.32
CA TYR A 993 41.17 -9.76 52.64
C TYR A 993 40.43 -8.46 53.07
N PRO A 994 39.52 -7.90 52.26
CA PRO A 994 38.77 -6.70 52.62
C PRO A 994 37.92 -6.89 53.88
N GLY A 995 38.18 -6.07 54.90
CA GLY A 995 37.57 -6.15 56.22
C GLY A 995 38.36 -6.97 57.26
N ALA A 996 39.55 -7.49 56.92
CA ALA A 996 40.41 -8.21 57.86
C ALA A 996 40.91 -7.31 59.00
N ALA A 997 41.11 -7.91 60.17
CA ALA A 997 41.70 -7.21 61.31
C ALA A 997 43.23 -7.15 61.16
N GLN A 998 43.77 -5.94 61.01
CA GLN A 998 45.21 -5.68 60.96
C GLN A 998 45.97 -6.32 62.14
N VAL A 999 47.06 -7.02 61.83
CA VAL A 999 47.95 -7.67 62.81
C VAL A 999 49.41 -7.25 62.60
N CYS A 1000 50.23 -7.40 63.64
CA CYS A 1000 51.62 -6.95 63.65
C CYS A 1000 52.58 -7.94 62.91
N ASP A 1001 52.21 -8.43 61.73
CA ASP A 1001 53.02 -9.34 60.90
C ASP A 1001 53.90 -8.62 59.86
N GLY A 1002 53.47 -7.45 59.38
CA GLY A 1002 54.14 -6.63 58.37
C GLY A 1002 53.46 -6.60 56.99
N VAL A 1003 52.26 -7.17 56.86
CA VAL A 1003 51.40 -7.15 55.66
C VAL A 1003 50.22 -6.18 55.88
N ASN A 1004 49.60 -5.68 54.82
CA ASN A 1004 48.37 -4.88 54.93
C ASN A 1004 47.16 -5.82 54.89
N ASN A 1005 46.66 -6.27 56.04
CA ASN A 1005 45.65 -7.33 56.09
C ASN A 1005 44.31 -6.90 55.44
N ASP A 1006 43.88 -5.66 55.61
CA ASP A 1006 42.60 -5.11 55.09
C ASP A 1006 42.65 -4.68 53.61
N CYS A 1007 43.63 -5.17 52.84
CA CYS A 1007 44.02 -4.76 51.47
C CYS A 1007 44.44 -3.28 51.29
N ASP A 1008 43.69 -2.33 51.85
CA ASP A 1008 43.74 -0.90 51.52
C ASP A 1008 43.57 0.03 52.75
N ASP A 1009 43.74 -0.46 53.99
CA ASP A 1009 43.58 0.36 55.23
C ASP A 1009 44.39 1.66 55.15
N PRO A 1010 43.73 2.85 55.14
CA PRO A 1010 44.41 4.13 55.01
C PRO A 1010 45.26 4.52 56.23
N ASN A 1011 45.27 3.72 57.30
CA ASN A 1011 46.10 3.87 58.48
C ASN A 1011 47.32 2.93 58.48
N TRP A 1012 47.43 1.97 57.56
CA TRP A 1012 48.60 1.10 57.46
C TRP A 1012 49.84 1.88 56.95
N PRO A 1013 51.06 1.69 57.51
CA PRO A 1013 51.43 0.87 58.65
C PRO A 1013 51.53 1.69 59.95
N THR A 1014 50.41 1.87 60.67
CA THR A 1014 50.42 2.42 62.03
C THR A 1014 49.68 1.50 63.00
N VAL A 1015 50.39 1.04 64.04
CA VAL A 1015 49.86 0.11 65.05
C VAL A 1015 48.79 0.81 65.89
N PRO A 1016 47.66 0.14 66.23
CA PRO A 1016 46.64 0.67 67.14
C PRO A 1016 47.22 1.15 68.47
N ALA A 1017 46.61 2.19 69.06
CA ALA A 1017 47.07 2.82 70.30
C ALA A 1017 46.83 1.97 71.58
N ASP A 1018 46.38 0.73 71.40
CA ASP A 1018 45.82 -0.17 72.40
C ASP A 1018 46.69 -1.42 72.62
N GLU A 1019 47.81 -1.57 71.90
CA GLU A 1019 48.73 -2.70 72.08
C GLU A 1019 49.46 -2.59 73.43
N THR A 1020 49.28 -3.61 74.28
CA THR A 1020 50.10 -3.85 75.47
C THR A 1020 50.93 -5.11 75.26
N ASP A 1021 52.24 -5.02 75.47
CA ASP A 1021 53.12 -6.19 75.52
C ASP A 1021 52.80 -7.08 76.73
N ASP A 1022 53.21 -8.36 76.64
CA ASP A 1022 52.96 -9.39 77.66
C ASP A 1022 54.22 -9.65 78.53
N ASP A 1023 55.18 -8.71 78.54
CA ASP A 1023 56.37 -8.72 79.40
C ASP A 1023 56.65 -7.43 80.23
N GLY A 1024 56.26 -6.23 79.78
CA GLY A 1024 55.96 -5.03 80.62
C GLY A 1024 57.08 -4.10 81.12
#